data_AF-A0A9W9V1A5-F1
#
_entry.id   AF-A0A9W9V1A5-F1
#
_cell.length_a   1.000
_cell.length_b   1.000
_cell.length_c   1.000
_cell.angle_alpha   90.00
_cell.angle_beta   90.00
_cell.angle_gamma   90.00
#
_symmetry.space_group_name_H-M   'P 1'
#
loop_
_entity.id
_entity.type
_entity.pdbx_description
1 polymer ?
#
loop_
_entity_poly.entity_id
_entity_poly.type
_entity_poly.pdbx_seq_one_letter_code
_entity_poly.pdbx_strand_id
1 'polypeptide(L)'
;MAARLSRSLPQVNRHVFTRLSSRAIPRVASLSARTGLGAHRNTRSVAPWTCRVKQANIARFSHTDSSSSEREVGILDATGYKGSNVTEKHWMGHDVGAVDALIEPQAVLHFVEFITSGILPNGKKTDLALLNADEFALFMAPSSQWAPAPFNTADLPIVQKAIQRITGPEDLSGLCRVGHNIHFLKRRLWGGLAPVPASRWREKELNNPEYFAIAHEYLTSVIAVFEYLNIPQIQTNMRDTFNKISGDFGEMQDALNARRKTRGFSAEVDLTALWEQFIRAQYEVITSTAHSWVLAHVTELRERALDSFTAIQTEGRTPEMEAFTQRWTDLINVTSMADFNIWMSMDGYNGYHAPSDIVAGLHNPDLKNHDMRSGFSKLLMDRLTKCVEAQNEAAKIQGPSATEGDAARRERVSISTVVQDELREKIRGPTPSPQPPAQPWIQQLLRAQEASLSLDPSEREDYGFGLAIYRAAHNVSDEKWDELQRAVEAHFSTWSDGVQRADELKPLLKLHWFDGKELGFDATNPVQAARKHYQEIRASEEWSHKVAPSVFLLIDHMGVGSYTDDVFTTSYTKDKGLLKGDFQGQVLAVDPDFESATASESADTAKEDQEEAVTYQGRMRILGNLVWSELYPMLMLQSVGLEHLWLQAREHPLKVYTGPTVPSQVVPWKERNAIKAHMMDSFVDFLKKKDSNLAGKVEGLRKEGSL
;
A
#
# COMPACT_ATOMS: atom_id res chain seq x y z
N MET A 1 8.80 46.98 -18.37
CA MET A 1 9.87 47.24 -19.35
C MET A 1 10.59 45.92 -19.57
N ALA A 2 10.24 45.14 -20.60
CA ALA A 2 10.89 45.09 -21.93
C ALA A 2 12.37 44.62 -21.80
N ALA A 3 12.90 43.61 -22.50
CA ALA A 3 12.49 42.96 -23.76
C ALA A 3 13.11 41.56 -23.93
N ARG A 4 12.54 40.81 -24.88
CA ARG A 4 12.98 39.55 -25.50
C ARG A 4 14.23 39.70 -26.38
N LEU A 5 14.87 38.56 -26.68
CA LEU A 5 15.39 38.04 -27.99
C LEU A 5 16.71 37.26 -27.76
N SER A 6 17.17 36.29 -28.56
CA SER A 6 16.64 35.19 -29.36
C SER A 6 17.85 34.40 -29.90
N ARG A 7 17.65 33.12 -30.25
CA ARG A 7 18.41 32.30 -31.25
C ARG A 7 19.84 31.85 -30.92
N SER A 8 20.11 30.54 -30.99
CA SER A 8 20.53 29.85 -32.24
C SER A 8 20.79 28.34 -32.04
N LEU A 9 20.23 27.53 -32.94
CA LEU A 9 20.63 26.15 -33.27
C LEU A 9 21.96 26.14 -34.06
N PRO A 10 22.61 24.97 -34.19
CA PRO A 10 22.61 24.33 -35.51
C PRO A 10 22.39 22.81 -35.49
N GLN A 11 21.75 22.35 -36.57
CA GLN A 11 21.66 20.96 -37.05
C GLN A 11 22.98 20.49 -37.71
N VAL A 12 23.00 19.21 -38.11
CA VAL A 12 23.85 18.48 -39.11
C VAL A 12 24.67 17.38 -38.40
N ASN A 13 24.46 16.07 -38.62
CA ASN A 13 24.57 15.33 -39.88
C ASN A 13 23.77 14.01 -39.90
N ARG A 14 23.12 13.75 -41.04
CA ARG A 14 22.60 12.44 -41.49
C ARG A 14 23.73 11.67 -42.17
N HIS A 15 23.86 10.37 -41.93
CA HIS A 15 24.48 9.46 -42.90
C HIS A 15 23.53 8.33 -43.29
N VAL A 16 23.27 8.30 -44.60
CA VAL A 16 22.60 7.27 -45.37
C VAL A 16 23.61 6.18 -45.71
N PHE A 17 23.27 4.92 -45.52
CA PHE A 17 23.91 3.81 -46.23
C PHE A 17 22.84 2.83 -46.72
N THR A 18 22.64 2.82 -48.03
CA THR A 18 21.96 1.75 -48.78
C THR A 18 22.86 1.37 -49.95
N ARG A 19 23.18 0.07 -50.05
CA ARG A 19 23.36 -0.74 -51.27
C ARG A 19 23.84 -2.14 -50.83
N LEU A 20 22.97 -3.14 -50.94
CA LEU A 20 22.85 -4.08 -52.08
C LEU A 20 24.08 -5.00 -52.22
N SER A 21 23.89 -6.26 -51.83
CA SER A 21 24.51 -7.39 -52.53
C SER A 21 23.62 -8.63 -52.43
N SER A 22 23.17 -9.04 -53.61
CA SER A 22 22.46 -10.26 -53.97
C SER A 22 23.26 -11.53 -53.68
N ARG A 23 22.62 -12.59 -53.17
CA ARG A 23 22.89 -13.97 -53.63
C ARG A 23 21.76 -14.94 -53.30
N ALA A 24 21.51 -15.78 -54.29
CA ALA A 24 20.45 -16.76 -54.51
C ALA A 24 20.13 -17.73 -53.35
N ILE A 25 18.84 -18.04 -53.24
CA ILE A 25 18.26 -19.19 -52.52
C ILE A 25 18.00 -20.31 -53.55
N PRO A 26 18.33 -21.59 -53.27
CA PRO A 26 17.64 -22.71 -53.89
C PRO A 26 16.44 -23.14 -53.04
N ARG A 27 15.27 -23.18 -53.68
CA ARG A 27 14.08 -23.87 -53.19
C ARG A 27 14.37 -25.36 -53.04
N VAL A 28 14.13 -25.91 -51.87
CA VAL A 28 13.75 -27.32 -51.71
C VAL A 28 12.41 -27.35 -50.98
N ALA A 29 11.43 -27.93 -51.65
CA ALA A 29 10.12 -28.22 -51.10
C ALA A 29 10.19 -29.45 -50.19
N SER A 30 9.63 -29.35 -48.99
CA SER A 30 9.08 -30.52 -48.31
C SER A 30 7.84 -30.11 -47.52
N LEU A 31 6.69 -30.53 -48.06
CA LEU A 31 5.44 -30.70 -47.35
C LEU A 31 5.61 -31.70 -46.20
N SER A 32 4.72 -31.60 -45.21
CA SER A 32 4.40 -32.58 -44.14
C SER A 32 4.99 -32.27 -42.75
N ALA A 33 4.13 -31.70 -41.89
CA ALA A 33 3.85 -32.11 -40.50
C ALA A 33 3.42 -30.90 -39.66
N ARG A 34 2.17 -30.46 -39.83
CA ARG A 34 1.56 -29.37 -39.04
C ARG A 34 0.54 -29.97 -38.08
N THR A 35 1.03 -30.74 -37.10
CA THR A 35 0.29 -31.19 -35.92
C THR A 35 1.32 -31.43 -34.82
N GLY A 36 1.43 -30.54 -33.84
CA GLY A 36 2.26 -30.77 -32.65
C GLY A 36 3.18 -29.64 -32.15
N LEU A 37 2.92 -28.37 -32.47
CA LEU A 37 3.70 -27.22 -31.95
C LEU A 37 2.73 -26.14 -31.44
N GLY A 38 1.99 -26.44 -30.37
CA GLY A 38 1.10 -25.50 -29.69
C GLY A 38 1.43 -25.25 -28.22
N ALA A 39 2.39 -25.98 -27.63
CA ALA A 39 2.59 -26.01 -26.17
C ALA A 39 3.86 -25.28 -25.66
N HIS A 40 4.66 -24.63 -26.52
CA HIS A 40 5.97 -24.07 -26.13
C HIS A 40 6.10 -22.55 -26.20
N ARG A 41 5.02 -21.78 -26.39
CA ARG A 41 5.07 -20.31 -26.37
C ARG A 41 4.81 -19.66 -25.01
N ASN A 42 4.40 -20.41 -23.98
CA ASN A 42 4.07 -19.84 -22.66
C ASN A 42 5.26 -19.63 -21.70
N THR A 43 6.51 -19.81 -22.14
CA THR A 43 7.69 -19.77 -21.24
C THR A 43 8.41 -18.42 -21.17
N ARG A 44 8.00 -17.41 -21.94
CA ARG A 44 8.57 -16.04 -21.87
C ARG A 44 7.52 -15.03 -21.45
N SER A 45 6.97 -15.25 -20.26
CA SER A 45 6.05 -14.31 -19.61
C SER A 45 6.85 -13.21 -18.92
N VAL A 46 6.82 -11.99 -19.47
CA VAL A 46 7.67 -10.88 -19.00
C VAL A 46 6.98 -9.92 -18.02
N ALA A 47 5.64 -9.94 -17.95
CA ALA A 47 4.92 -9.16 -16.94
C ALA A 47 5.04 -9.86 -15.57
N PRO A 48 5.12 -9.10 -14.45
CA PRO A 48 5.12 -9.69 -13.11
C PRO A 48 3.96 -10.68 -12.97
N TRP A 49 4.23 -11.83 -12.38
CA TRP A 49 3.27 -12.92 -12.26
C TRP A 49 2.04 -12.46 -11.45
N THR A 50 2.27 -11.58 -10.47
CA THR A 50 1.23 -10.90 -9.68
C THR A 50 0.25 -10.06 -10.52
N CYS A 51 0.66 -9.58 -11.69
CA CYS A 51 -0.23 -8.88 -12.62
C CYS A 51 -1.15 -9.82 -13.40
N ARG A 52 -1.00 -11.15 -13.27
CA ARG A 52 -1.68 -12.15 -14.11
C ARG A 52 -2.57 -13.10 -13.33
N VAL A 53 -2.23 -13.36 -12.06
CA VAL A 53 -3.06 -14.20 -11.20
C VAL A 53 -4.30 -13.39 -10.85
N LYS A 54 -5.50 -13.83 -11.26
CA LYS A 54 -6.74 -13.30 -10.66
C LYS A 54 -6.57 -13.41 -9.16
N GLN A 55 -6.90 -12.36 -8.39
CA GLN A 55 -6.99 -12.49 -6.94
C GLN A 55 -7.72 -13.80 -6.68
N ALA A 56 -7.03 -14.78 -6.09
CA ALA A 56 -7.71 -15.97 -5.65
C ALA A 56 -8.82 -15.42 -4.76
N ASN A 57 -10.07 -15.82 -5.03
CA ASN A 57 -11.12 -15.73 -4.03
C ASN A 57 -10.63 -16.62 -2.88
N ILE A 58 -9.73 -16.07 -2.04
CA ILE A 58 -9.44 -16.57 -0.71
C ILE A 58 -10.78 -16.34 -0.02
N ALA A 59 -11.62 -17.35 -0.15
CA ALA A 59 -13.05 -17.25 0.00
C ALA A 59 -13.39 -16.72 1.39
N ARG A 60 -14.50 -15.98 1.43
CA ARG A 60 -15.33 -15.66 2.59
C ARG A 60 -15.23 -16.72 3.69
N PHE A 61 -14.34 -16.52 4.66
CA PHE A 61 -14.48 -17.10 5.99
C PHE A 61 -15.28 -16.12 6.85
N SER A 62 -16.55 -15.95 6.49
CA SER A 62 -17.52 -15.23 7.30
C SER A 62 -18.60 -16.22 7.71
N HIS A 63 -18.65 -16.49 9.01
CA HIS A 63 -19.68 -17.21 9.77
C HIS A 63 -19.77 -18.72 9.53
N THR A 64 -19.13 -19.48 10.42
CA THR A 64 -19.66 -20.75 10.91
C THR A 64 -19.78 -20.64 12.41
N ASP A 65 -20.99 -20.40 12.91
CA ASP A 65 -21.36 -20.76 14.27
C ASP A 65 -21.51 -22.28 14.30
N SER A 66 -20.65 -22.98 15.04
CA SER A 66 -20.90 -24.36 15.42
C SER A 66 -20.56 -24.57 16.88
N SER A 67 -21.61 -24.67 17.69
CA SER A 67 -21.56 -25.25 19.02
C SER A 67 -21.19 -26.73 18.94
N SER A 68 -19.94 -27.09 19.25
CA SER A 68 -19.63 -28.41 19.79
C SER A 68 -18.29 -28.40 20.53
N SER A 69 -18.30 -28.99 21.73
CA SER A 69 -17.19 -29.05 22.67
C SER A 69 -16.12 -30.05 22.23
N GLU A 70 -15.23 -29.62 21.35
CA GLU A 70 -13.83 -30.04 21.31
C GLU A 70 -13.00 -28.75 21.39
N ARG A 71 -11.73 -28.79 21.82
CA ARG A 71 -10.88 -27.58 21.87
C ARG A 71 -10.65 -27.10 20.43
N GLU A 72 -11.57 -26.30 19.90
CA GLU A 72 -11.40 -25.60 18.64
C GLU A 72 -10.19 -24.69 18.80
N VAL A 73 -9.16 -24.92 17.97
CA VAL A 73 -8.07 -23.97 17.79
C VAL A 73 -8.67 -22.79 17.04
N GLY A 74 -9.36 -21.91 17.75
CA GLY A 74 -9.97 -20.72 17.18
C GLY A 74 -8.92 -19.74 16.67
N ILE A 75 -9.28 -18.97 15.64
CA ILE A 75 -8.47 -17.85 15.16
C ILE A 75 -8.18 -16.91 16.34
N LEU A 76 -6.92 -16.57 16.57
CA LEU A 76 -6.52 -15.64 17.63
C LEU A 76 -7.23 -14.30 17.43
N ASP A 77 -7.88 -13.78 18.48
CA ASP A 77 -8.59 -12.50 18.41
C ASP A 77 -7.84 -11.39 19.16
N ALA A 78 -7.29 -10.44 18.40
CA ALA A 78 -6.61 -9.25 18.89
C ALA A 78 -7.52 -8.02 18.93
N THR A 79 -8.80 -8.11 18.53
CA THR A 79 -9.72 -6.95 18.55
C THR A 79 -9.98 -6.40 19.95
N GLY A 80 -9.85 -7.24 20.99
CA GLY A 80 -9.96 -6.82 22.39
C GLY A 80 -8.70 -6.19 22.99
N TYR A 81 -7.60 -6.10 22.23
CA TYR A 81 -6.36 -5.50 22.72
C TYR A 81 -6.50 -3.97 22.81
N LYS A 82 -5.95 -3.35 23.86
CA LYS A 82 -6.09 -1.91 24.10
C LYS A 82 -4.94 -1.06 23.58
N GLY A 83 -3.79 -1.67 23.27
CA GLY A 83 -2.58 -0.92 22.94
C GLY A 83 -1.97 -0.17 24.11
N SER A 84 -0.99 0.67 23.79
CA SER A 84 -0.49 1.68 24.73
C SER A 84 -1.42 2.89 24.78
N ASN A 85 -1.26 3.75 25.79
CA ASN A 85 -2.05 4.99 25.91
C ASN A 85 -1.97 5.90 24.67
N VAL A 86 -0.90 5.78 23.88
CA VAL A 86 -0.66 6.61 22.68
C VAL A 86 -1.37 6.05 21.44
N THR A 87 -1.61 4.74 21.41
CA THR A 87 -2.23 4.02 20.29
C THR A 87 -3.66 3.55 20.59
N GLU A 88 -4.14 3.69 21.83
CA GLU A 88 -5.46 3.22 22.29
C GLU A 88 -6.60 3.65 21.36
N LYS A 89 -6.57 4.87 20.83
CA LYS A 89 -7.56 5.34 19.86
C LYS A 89 -7.66 4.46 18.61
N HIS A 90 -6.56 3.90 18.13
CA HIS A 90 -6.55 3.02 16.95
C HIS A 90 -7.10 1.65 17.29
N TRP A 91 -6.81 1.15 18.48
CA TRP A 91 -7.33 -0.12 18.99
C TRP A 91 -8.83 -0.04 19.29
N MET A 92 -9.33 1.09 19.78
CA MET A 92 -10.75 1.28 20.10
C MET A 92 -11.56 1.85 18.91
N GLY A 93 -10.89 2.39 17.90
CA GLY A 93 -11.52 3.10 16.78
C GLY A 93 -11.90 2.24 15.58
N HIS A 94 -11.92 0.91 15.72
CA HIS A 94 -12.32 0.00 14.64
C HIS A 94 -13.80 -0.37 14.76
N ASP A 95 -14.56 -0.17 13.69
CA ASP A 95 -15.96 -0.62 13.63
C ASP A 95 -16.11 -2.02 13.00
N VAL A 96 -15.04 -2.52 12.36
CA VAL A 96 -15.04 -3.79 11.62
C VAL A 96 -13.76 -4.55 11.97
N GLY A 97 -13.92 -5.79 12.41
CA GLY A 97 -12.83 -6.75 12.50
C GLY A 97 -12.49 -7.31 11.13
N ALA A 98 -11.20 -7.51 10.87
CA ALA A 98 -10.67 -8.18 9.69
C ALA A 98 -9.88 -9.43 10.12
N VAL A 99 -9.89 -10.46 9.30
CA VAL A 99 -9.00 -11.62 9.45
C VAL A 99 -7.71 -11.31 8.72
N ASP A 100 -6.63 -11.09 9.48
CA ASP A 100 -5.27 -10.92 8.98
C ASP A 100 -4.60 -12.28 8.77
N ALA A 101 -3.87 -12.41 7.67
CA ALA A 101 -2.88 -13.46 7.47
C ALA A 101 -1.53 -12.90 7.91
N LEU A 102 -0.97 -13.44 9.00
CA LEU A 102 0.19 -12.83 9.66
C LEU A 102 1.42 -12.73 8.74
N ILE A 103 1.58 -13.69 7.82
CA ILE A 103 2.42 -13.58 6.63
C ILE A 103 1.48 -13.50 5.43
N GLU A 104 1.68 -12.55 4.51
CA GLU A 104 0.80 -12.46 3.33
C GLU A 104 0.99 -13.67 2.41
N PRO A 105 -0.10 -14.30 1.91
CA PRO A 105 0.00 -15.38 0.92
C PRO A 105 0.83 -15.00 -0.31
N GLN A 106 0.78 -13.72 -0.69
CA GLN A 106 1.53 -13.17 -1.81
C GLN A 106 3.04 -13.18 -1.59
N ALA A 107 3.52 -13.27 -0.35
CA ALA A 107 4.94 -13.43 -0.06
C ALA A 107 5.50 -14.71 -0.69
N VAL A 108 4.70 -15.79 -0.78
CA VAL A 108 5.09 -17.03 -1.45
C VAL A 108 5.25 -16.80 -2.95
N LEU A 109 4.32 -16.06 -3.58
CA LEU A 109 4.38 -15.77 -5.01
C LEU A 109 5.57 -14.86 -5.35
N HIS A 110 5.75 -13.80 -4.56
CA HIS A 110 6.89 -12.89 -4.70
C HIS A 110 8.22 -13.59 -4.45
N PHE A 111 8.26 -14.57 -3.54
CA PHE A 111 9.44 -15.40 -3.34
C PHE A 111 9.78 -16.22 -4.59
N VAL A 112 8.78 -16.84 -5.24
CA VAL A 112 8.98 -17.60 -6.47
C VAL A 112 9.46 -16.69 -7.61
N GLU A 113 8.98 -15.45 -7.70
CA GLU A 113 9.54 -14.45 -8.62
C GLU A 113 11.00 -14.09 -8.25
N PHE A 114 11.27 -13.88 -6.96
CA PHE A 114 12.60 -13.55 -6.47
C PHE A 114 13.64 -14.61 -6.83
N ILE A 115 13.37 -15.90 -6.61
CA ILE A 115 14.35 -16.98 -6.87
C ILE A 115 14.67 -17.19 -8.36
N THR A 116 13.95 -16.52 -9.26
CA THR A 116 14.32 -16.43 -10.69
C THR A 116 15.17 -15.20 -11.02
N SER A 117 14.90 -14.07 -10.37
CA SER A 117 15.60 -12.80 -10.66
C SER A 117 16.85 -12.59 -9.79
N GLY A 118 16.87 -13.18 -8.60
CA GLY A 118 17.88 -12.99 -7.56
C GLY A 118 17.88 -11.62 -6.90
N ILE A 119 16.84 -10.79 -7.11
CA ILE A 119 16.79 -9.43 -6.56
C ILE A 119 15.76 -9.39 -5.44
N LEU A 120 16.24 -9.13 -4.23
CA LEU A 120 15.50 -9.07 -2.97
C LEU A 120 14.54 -7.86 -2.93
N PRO A 121 13.52 -7.88 -2.04
CA PRO A 121 12.59 -6.76 -1.84
C PRO A 121 13.25 -5.40 -1.57
N ASN A 122 14.42 -5.39 -0.91
CA ASN A 122 15.19 -4.17 -0.63
C ASN A 122 16.09 -3.72 -1.82
N GLY A 123 15.98 -4.37 -2.99
CA GLY A 123 16.75 -4.10 -4.19
C GLY A 123 18.15 -4.72 -4.24
N LYS A 124 18.61 -5.36 -3.16
CA LYS A 124 19.90 -6.07 -3.15
C LYS A 124 19.84 -7.34 -4.00
N LYS A 125 20.96 -7.78 -4.54
CA LYS A 125 21.08 -9.05 -5.25
C LYS A 125 21.58 -10.14 -4.30
N THR A 126 21.03 -11.34 -4.40
CA THR A 126 21.55 -12.52 -3.70
C THR A 126 22.75 -13.10 -4.43
N ASP A 127 23.69 -13.65 -3.66
CA ASP A 127 24.83 -14.42 -4.16
C ASP A 127 24.57 -15.93 -4.19
N LEU A 128 23.41 -16.37 -3.70
CA LEU A 128 23.00 -17.78 -3.73
C LEU A 128 22.63 -18.22 -5.14
N ALA A 129 22.78 -19.52 -5.40
CA ALA A 129 22.37 -20.11 -6.68
C ALA A 129 20.86 -19.98 -6.89
N LEU A 130 20.46 -19.59 -8.10
CA LEU A 130 19.06 -19.35 -8.48
C LEU A 130 18.47 -20.54 -9.22
N LEU A 131 17.18 -20.46 -9.57
CA LEU A 131 16.53 -21.43 -10.44
C LEU A 131 17.05 -21.35 -11.88
N ASN A 132 17.12 -22.51 -12.54
CA ASN A 132 17.26 -22.57 -13.99
C ASN A 132 15.91 -22.22 -14.67
N ALA A 133 15.98 -21.74 -15.92
CA ALA A 133 14.80 -21.28 -16.65
C ALA A 133 13.69 -22.34 -16.80
N ASP A 134 14.02 -23.64 -16.82
CA ASP A 134 13.06 -24.74 -16.95
C ASP A 134 12.50 -25.23 -15.61
N GLU A 135 13.01 -24.73 -14.47
CA GLU A 135 12.63 -25.20 -13.13
C GLU A 135 11.45 -24.43 -12.55
N PHE A 136 11.17 -23.22 -13.05
CA PHE A 136 10.07 -22.37 -12.56
C PHE A 136 8.72 -23.10 -12.56
N ALA A 137 8.37 -23.77 -13.66
CA ALA A 137 7.09 -24.47 -13.79
C ALA A 137 6.92 -25.62 -12.79
N LEU A 138 8.02 -26.13 -12.20
CA LEU A 138 7.98 -27.23 -11.23
C LEU A 138 7.37 -26.79 -9.90
N PHE A 139 7.41 -25.50 -9.57
CA PHE A 139 6.78 -24.97 -8.35
C PHE A 139 5.25 -25.05 -8.38
N MET A 140 4.69 -25.11 -9.59
CA MET A 140 3.26 -25.22 -9.86
C MET A 140 2.81 -26.66 -10.13
N ALA A 141 3.73 -27.62 -10.10
CA ALA A 141 3.46 -29.03 -10.32
C ALA A 141 3.79 -29.87 -9.08
N PRO A 142 2.99 -30.89 -8.73
CA PRO A 142 3.32 -31.84 -7.68
C PRO A 142 4.64 -32.56 -7.95
N SER A 143 5.43 -32.82 -6.91
CA SER A 143 6.73 -33.49 -7.07
C SER A 143 6.60 -34.91 -7.64
N SER A 144 5.45 -35.57 -7.44
CA SER A 144 5.13 -36.86 -8.05
C SER A 144 5.21 -36.88 -9.59
N GLN A 145 5.11 -35.72 -10.25
CA GLN A 145 5.15 -35.62 -11.71
C GLN A 145 6.56 -35.43 -12.28
N TRP A 146 7.53 -34.96 -11.48
CA TRP A 146 8.79 -34.46 -12.04
C TRP A 146 10.04 -34.77 -11.22
N ALA A 147 9.91 -35.07 -9.93
CA ALA A 147 11.04 -35.34 -9.06
C ALA A 147 11.53 -36.78 -9.22
N PRO A 148 12.82 -37.05 -9.03
CA PRO A 148 13.33 -38.42 -8.93
C PRO A 148 12.94 -39.05 -7.58
N ALA A 149 12.90 -40.38 -7.53
CA ALA A 149 12.76 -41.10 -6.26
C ALA A 149 13.94 -40.76 -5.31
N PRO A 150 13.70 -40.67 -3.99
CA PRO A 150 12.44 -40.94 -3.28
C PRO A 150 11.48 -39.74 -3.16
N PHE A 151 11.76 -38.62 -3.83
CA PHE A 151 11.02 -37.36 -3.66
C PHE A 151 9.74 -37.24 -4.51
N ASN A 152 9.38 -38.28 -5.24
CA ASN A 152 8.27 -38.31 -6.21
C ASN A 152 6.93 -38.71 -5.57
N THR A 153 6.65 -38.25 -4.34
CA THR A 153 5.51 -38.71 -3.55
C THR A 153 4.50 -37.62 -3.21
N ALA A 154 4.83 -36.34 -3.36
CA ALA A 154 3.90 -35.27 -3.01
C ALA A 154 2.85 -35.03 -4.10
N ASP A 155 1.59 -34.92 -3.68
CA ASP A 155 0.43 -34.75 -4.56
C ASP A 155 0.02 -33.29 -4.76
N LEU A 156 0.55 -32.37 -3.94
CA LEU A 156 0.28 -30.94 -4.03
C LEU A 156 1.49 -30.17 -4.56
N PRO A 157 1.29 -29.14 -5.40
CA PRO A 157 2.34 -28.17 -5.73
C PRO A 157 2.88 -27.47 -4.48
N ILE A 158 4.18 -27.16 -4.47
CA ILE A 158 4.83 -26.52 -3.33
C ILE A 158 4.27 -25.13 -3.02
N VAL A 159 3.91 -24.35 -4.04
CA VAL A 159 3.28 -23.02 -3.85
C VAL A 159 1.95 -23.15 -3.11
N GLN A 160 1.13 -24.13 -3.51
CA GLN A 160 -0.15 -24.39 -2.86
C GLN A 160 0.04 -24.86 -1.41
N LYS A 161 0.98 -25.78 -1.18
CA LYS A 161 1.33 -26.26 0.16
C LYS A 161 1.75 -25.11 1.08
N ALA A 162 2.62 -24.22 0.60
CA ALA A 162 3.08 -23.05 1.36
C ALA A 162 1.96 -22.05 1.67
N ILE A 163 1.07 -21.75 0.71
CA ILE A 163 -0.10 -20.89 0.95
C ILE A 163 -1.06 -21.53 1.98
N GLN A 164 -1.25 -22.85 1.91
CA GLN A 164 -2.05 -23.58 2.90
C GLN A 164 -1.45 -23.52 4.32
N ARG A 165 -0.13 -23.34 4.49
CA ARG A 165 0.46 -23.08 5.83
C ARG A 165 0.06 -21.73 6.42
N ILE A 166 -0.37 -20.80 5.58
CA ILE A 166 -0.75 -19.44 5.98
C ILE A 166 -2.25 -19.36 6.24
N THR A 167 -3.07 -19.89 5.32
CA THR A 167 -4.53 -19.70 5.31
C THR A 167 -5.32 -21.00 5.41
N GLY A 168 -4.67 -22.14 5.58
CA GLY A 168 -5.32 -23.44 5.55
C GLY A 168 -6.26 -23.66 6.73
N PRO A 169 -7.44 -24.28 6.53
CA PRO A 169 -8.39 -24.53 7.61
C PRO A 169 -7.87 -25.54 8.64
N GLU A 170 -6.88 -26.36 8.27
CA GLU A 170 -6.24 -27.34 9.15
C GLU A 170 -5.33 -26.69 10.21
N ASP A 171 -4.87 -25.47 9.95
CA ASP A 171 -3.96 -24.75 10.84
C ASP A 171 -4.23 -23.24 10.81
N LEU A 172 -5.15 -22.81 11.68
CA LEU A 172 -5.57 -21.42 11.81
C LEU A 172 -4.55 -20.55 12.58
N SER A 173 -3.40 -21.10 12.99
CA SER A 173 -2.38 -20.34 13.75
C SER A 173 -1.77 -19.20 12.94
N GLY A 174 -1.73 -19.32 11.60
CA GLY A 174 -1.29 -18.25 10.70
C GLY A 174 -2.25 -17.06 10.56
N LEU A 175 -3.44 -17.15 11.17
CA LEU A 175 -4.50 -16.15 11.06
C LEU A 175 -4.77 -15.45 12.41
N CYS A 176 -5.20 -14.19 12.33
CA CYS A 176 -5.59 -13.41 13.50
C CYS A 176 -6.70 -12.41 13.17
N ARG A 177 -7.67 -12.23 14.06
CA ARG A 177 -8.66 -11.14 13.97
C ARG A 177 -8.09 -9.87 14.56
N VAL A 178 -8.21 -8.75 13.84
CA VAL A 178 -7.73 -7.43 14.28
C VAL A 178 -8.60 -6.33 13.66
N GLY A 179 -8.59 -5.12 14.24
CA GLY A 179 -9.31 -3.98 13.67
C GLY A 179 -8.89 -3.67 12.23
N HIS A 180 -9.86 -3.39 11.35
CA HIS A 180 -9.62 -3.15 9.92
C HIS A 180 -8.62 -2.01 9.65
N ASN A 181 -8.61 -0.96 10.46
CA ASN A 181 -7.66 0.15 10.35
C ASN A 181 -6.19 -0.32 10.53
N ILE A 182 -5.92 -1.18 11.51
CA ILE A 182 -4.59 -1.75 11.76
C ILE A 182 -4.22 -2.72 10.63
N HIS A 183 -5.14 -3.63 10.29
CA HIS A 183 -4.97 -4.59 9.19
C HIS A 183 -4.65 -3.91 7.86
N PHE A 184 -5.40 -2.86 7.51
CA PHE A 184 -5.24 -2.09 6.28
C PHE A 184 -3.84 -1.46 6.20
N LEU A 185 -3.40 -0.83 7.29
CA LEU A 185 -2.08 -0.20 7.33
C LEU A 185 -0.94 -1.23 7.33
N LYS A 186 -1.11 -2.37 7.99
CA LYS A 186 -0.17 -3.51 7.92
C LYS A 186 0.00 -4.01 6.49
N ARG A 187 -1.09 -4.26 5.76
CA ARG A 187 -1.04 -4.71 4.35
C ARG A 187 -0.34 -3.71 3.44
N ARG A 188 -0.58 -2.42 3.68
CA ARG A 188 0.10 -1.34 2.96
C ARG A 188 1.60 -1.35 3.20
N LEU A 189 2.02 -1.45 4.46
CA LEU A 189 3.43 -1.54 4.83
C LEU A 189 4.08 -2.81 4.27
N TRP A 190 3.35 -3.93 4.25
CA TRP A 190 3.81 -5.17 3.60
C TRP A 190 4.05 -4.98 2.09
N GLY A 191 3.24 -4.17 1.42
CA GLY A 191 3.50 -3.77 0.03
C GLY A 191 4.72 -2.84 -0.17
N GLY A 192 5.38 -2.42 0.91
CA GLY A 192 6.47 -1.43 0.87
C GLY A 192 5.98 -0.02 0.51
N LEU A 193 4.69 0.27 0.72
CA LEU A 193 4.12 1.59 0.52
C LEU A 193 4.26 2.42 1.80
N ALA A 194 4.57 3.71 1.64
CA ALA A 194 4.60 4.66 2.76
C ALA A 194 3.21 4.76 3.41
N PRO A 195 3.10 4.84 4.77
CA PRO A 195 1.83 4.97 5.47
C PRO A 195 0.89 5.99 4.83
N VAL A 196 1.34 7.22 4.64
CA VAL A 196 0.65 8.24 3.82
C VAL A 196 1.66 8.80 2.81
N PRO A 197 1.32 8.92 1.51
CA PRO A 197 2.22 9.55 0.54
C PRO A 197 2.54 11.00 0.92
N ALA A 198 3.75 11.47 0.61
CA ALA A 198 4.18 12.83 0.98
C ALA A 198 3.31 13.92 0.32
N SER A 199 2.86 13.70 -0.92
CA SER A 199 1.88 14.57 -1.60
C SER A 199 0.57 14.66 -0.81
N ARG A 200 0.06 13.51 -0.37
CA ARG A 200 -1.19 13.42 0.38
C ARG A 200 -1.10 14.07 1.76
N TRP A 201 0.03 13.92 2.45
CA TRP A 201 0.32 14.62 3.70
C TRP A 201 0.21 16.14 3.54
N ARG A 202 0.78 16.68 2.45
CA ARG A 202 0.72 18.11 2.13
C ARG A 202 -0.68 18.59 1.74
N GLU A 203 -1.39 17.85 0.91
CA GLU A 203 -2.76 18.19 0.47
C GLU A 203 -3.76 18.20 1.64
N LYS A 204 -3.56 17.34 2.63
CA LYS A 204 -4.33 17.34 3.88
C LYS A 204 -3.88 18.46 4.84
N GLU A 205 -2.86 19.23 4.49
CA GLU A 205 -2.26 20.29 5.31
C GLU A 205 -1.83 19.78 6.71
N LEU A 206 -1.37 18.54 6.84
CA LEU A 206 -1.08 17.93 8.17
C LEU A 206 0.08 18.60 8.93
N ASN A 207 0.88 19.42 8.26
CA ASN A 207 1.88 20.29 8.89
C ASN A 207 1.29 21.57 9.51
N ASN A 208 -0.01 21.85 9.27
CA ASN A 208 -0.71 22.97 9.89
C ASN A 208 -0.92 22.66 11.39
N PRO A 209 -0.50 23.55 12.32
CA PRO A 209 -0.70 23.35 13.76
C PRO A 209 -2.16 23.12 14.18
N GLU A 210 -3.15 23.61 13.40
CA GLU A 210 -4.57 23.36 13.64
C GLU A 210 -4.95 21.89 13.48
N TYR A 211 -4.24 21.14 12.64
CA TYR A 211 -4.48 19.72 12.36
C TYR A 211 -3.49 18.80 13.09
N PHE A 212 -2.72 19.32 14.05
CA PHE A 212 -1.70 18.55 14.78
C PHE A 212 -2.24 17.26 15.39
N ALA A 213 -3.44 17.28 16.00
CA ALA A 213 -4.01 16.08 16.61
C ALA A 213 -4.24 14.94 15.60
N ILE A 214 -4.70 15.29 14.40
CA ILE A 214 -4.89 14.33 13.30
C ILE A 214 -3.54 13.86 12.78
N ALA A 215 -2.58 14.77 12.56
CA ALA A 215 -1.23 14.43 12.13
C ALA A 215 -0.53 13.48 13.12
N HIS A 216 -0.66 13.75 14.41
CA HIS A 216 -0.18 12.89 15.49
C HIS A 216 -0.84 11.50 15.45
N GLU A 217 -2.16 11.42 15.24
CA GLU A 217 -2.84 10.13 15.09
C GLU A 217 -2.34 9.33 13.89
N TYR A 218 -1.98 9.97 12.77
CA TYR A 218 -1.34 9.26 11.65
C TYR A 218 0.01 8.65 12.07
N LEU A 219 0.83 9.39 12.82
CA LEU A 219 2.10 8.87 13.33
C LEU A 219 1.89 7.68 14.28
N THR A 220 0.93 7.78 15.19
CA THR A 220 0.65 6.70 16.15
C THR A 220 -0.04 5.49 15.53
N SER A 221 -0.74 5.66 14.40
CA SER A 221 -1.34 4.54 13.66
C SER A 221 -0.28 3.55 13.16
N VAL A 222 0.89 4.05 12.73
CA VAL A 222 2.02 3.22 12.32
C VAL A 222 2.55 2.42 13.50
N ILE A 223 2.70 3.06 14.66
CA ILE A 223 3.15 2.40 15.89
C ILE A 223 2.16 1.29 16.30
N ALA A 224 0.85 1.52 16.19
CA ALA A 224 -0.17 0.53 16.51
C ALA A 224 -0.05 -0.77 15.69
N VAL A 225 0.38 -0.68 14.42
CA VAL A 225 0.67 -1.85 13.58
C VAL A 225 1.81 -2.69 14.19
N PHE A 226 2.88 -2.05 14.67
CA PHE A 226 3.99 -2.80 15.24
C PHE A 226 3.72 -3.25 16.67
N GLU A 227 2.90 -2.54 17.45
CA GLU A 227 2.38 -3.09 18.71
C GLU A 227 1.61 -4.38 18.46
N TYR A 228 0.77 -4.42 17.42
CA TYR A 228 0.05 -5.61 16.98
C TYR A 228 1.02 -6.74 16.59
N LEU A 229 1.94 -6.48 15.65
CA LEU A 229 2.89 -7.49 15.18
C LEU A 229 3.84 -7.99 16.28
N ASN A 230 4.06 -7.20 17.34
CA ASN A 230 4.91 -7.56 18.47
C ASN A 230 4.16 -8.18 19.66
N ILE A 231 2.87 -8.49 19.53
CA ILE A 231 2.18 -9.34 20.51
C ILE A 231 2.91 -10.71 20.54
N PRO A 232 3.34 -11.22 21.71
CA PRO A 232 4.20 -12.41 21.78
C PRO A 232 3.63 -13.65 21.08
N GLN A 233 2.31 -13.85 21.14
CA GLN A 233 1.64 -14.95 20.45
C GLN A 233 1.68 -14.75 18.93
N ILE A 234 1.53 -13.52 18.44
CA ILE A 234 1.59 -13.20 17.00
C ILE A 234 3.00 -13.44 16.47
N GLN A 235 4.03 -12.97 17.19
CA GLN A 235 5.42 -13.25 16.83
C GLN A 235 5.71 -14.76 16.76
N THR A 236 5.20 -15.52 17.72
CA THR A 236 5.33 -16.98 17.74
C THR A 236 4.64 -17.61 16.53
N ASN A 237 3.41 -17.22 16.24
CA ASN A 237 2.66 -17.73 15.09
C ASN A 237 3.35 -17.39 13.76
N MET A 238 3.85 -16.16 13.59
CA MET A 238 4.60 -15.75 12.39
C MET A 238 5.85 -16.61 12.20
N ARG A 239 6.65 -16.80 13.26
CA ARG A 239 7.84 -17.65 13.24
C ARG A 239 7.50 -19.08 12.88
N ASP A 240 6.48 -19.64 13.51
CA ASP A 240 6.13 -21.04 13.33
C ASP A 240 5.57 -21.29 11.91
N THR A 241 4.76 -20.37 11.37
CA THR A 241 4.31 -20.39 9.96
C THR A 241 5.50 -20.29 9.00
N PHE A 242 6.42 -19.35 9.22
CA PHE A 242 7.65 -19.24 8.43
C PHE A 242 8.45 -20.55 8.45
N ASN A 243 8.65 -21.14 9.63
CA ASN A 243 9.45 -22.35 9.81
C ASN A 243 8.81 -23.56 9.12
N LYS A 244 7.47 -23.67 9.13
CA LYS A 244 6.74 -24.71 8.38
C LYS A 244 6.95 -24.56 6.87
N ILE A 245 6.82 -23.35 6.34
CA ILE A 245 7.07 -23.06 4.92
C ILE A 245 8.54 -23.35 4.56
N SER A 246 9.48 -22.95 5.41
CA SER A 246 10.90 -23.26 5.23
C SER A 246 11.16 -24.78 5.20
N GLY A 247 10.46 -25.58 6.02
CA GLY A 247 10.54 -27.04 5.98
C GLY A 247 10.03 -27.60 4.65
N ASP A 248 8.86 -27.13 4.18
CA ASP A 248 8.29 -27.53 2.90
C ASP A 248 9.23 -27.15 1.71
N PHE A 249 9.90 -25.99 1.77
CA PHE A 249 10.92 -25.62 0.79
C PHE A 249 12.19 -26.47 0.88
N GLY A 250 12.55 -26.97 2.06
CA GLY A 250 13.62 -27.95 2.22
C GLY A 250 13.33 -29.24 1.47
N GLU A 251 12.12 -29.79 1.58
CA GLU A 251 11.71 -30.98 0.81
C GLU A 251 11.80 -30.74 -0.72
N MET A 252 11.36 -29.55 -1.16
CA MET A 252 11.44 -29.14 -2.57
C MET A 252 12.90 -29.00 -3.05
N GLN A 253 13.79 -28.43 -2.23
CA GLN A 253 15.18 -28.23 -2.61
C GLN A 253 15.90 -29.57 -2.82
N ASP A 254 15.62 -30.57 -1.98
CA ASP A 254 16.23 -31.88 -2.08
C ASP A 254 15.81 -32.57 -3.38
N ALA A 255 14.52 -32.46 -3.73
CA ALA A 255 13.97 -32.94 -4.99
C ALA A 255 14.60 -32.25 -6.21
N LEU A 256 14.73 -30.92 -6.17
CA LEU A 256 15.36 -30.13 -7.24
C LEU A 256 16.85 -30.47 -7.40
N ASN A 257 17.59 -30.53 -6.31
CA ASN A 257 19.02 -30.83 -6.33
C ASN A 257 19.29 -32.27 -6.80
N ALA A 258 18.44 -33.23 -6.43
CA ALA A 258 18.50 -34.58 -6.97
C ALA A 258 18.28 -34.58 -8.49
N ARG A 259 17.31 -33.81 -9.00
CA ARG A 259 17.07 -33.65 -10.45
C ARG A 259 18.22 -32.92 -11.15
N ARG A 260 18.84 -31.92 -10.53
CA ARG A 260 20.01 -31.22 -11.07
C ARG A 260 21.20 -32.16 -11.23
N LYS A 261 21.45 -33.01 -10.22
CA LYS A 261 22.48 -34.04 -10.25
C LYS A 261 22.29 -35.03 -11.39
N THR A 262 21.07 -35.52 -11.63
CA THR A 262 20.80 -36.45 -12.75
C THR A 262 20.98 -35.81 -14.13
N ARG A 263 20.89 -34.47 -14.21
CA ARG A 263 21.12 -33.69 -15.43
C ARG A 263 22.54 -33.12 -15.57
N GLY A 264 23.43 -33.42 -14.62
CA GLY A 264 24.83 -32.99 -14.66
C GLY A 264 25.06 -31.52 -14.27
N PHE A 265 24.11 -30.87 -13.61
CA PHE A 265 24.33 -29.53 -13.04
C PHE A 265 25.08 -29.62 -11.71
N SER A 266 26.09 -28.75 -11.52
CA SER A 266 26.94 -28.74 -10.31
C SER A 266 26.49 -27.75 -9.24
N ALA A 267 25.71 -26.73 -9.59
CA ALA A 267 25.23 -25.73 -8.65
C ALA A 267 23.94 -26.22 -7.96
N GLU A 268 24.03 -26.49 -6.67
CA GLU A 268 22.87 -26.79 -5.82
C GLU A 268 22.14 -25.50 -5.44
N VAL A 269 20.82 -25.56 -5.36
CA VAL A 269 19.96 -24.48 -4.87
C VAL A 269 19.72 -24.69 -3.38
N ASP A 270 19.71 -23.59 -2.63
CA ASP A 270 19.36 -23.58 -1.20
C ASP A 270 18.08 -22.77 -1.02
N LEU A 271 16.93 -23.45 -1.10
CA LEU A 271 15.63 -22.76 -1.04
C LEU A 271 15.32 -22.24 0.36
N THR A 272 15.86 -22.88 1.41
CA THR A 272 15.60 -22.46 2.79
C THR A 272 16.38 -21.18 3.10
N ALA A 273 17.64 -21.09 2.68
CA ALA A 273 18.42 -19.85 2.78
C ALA A 273 17.86 -18.74 1.89
N LEU A 274 17.40 -19.05 0.67
CA LEU A 274 16.73 -18.06 -0.19
C LEU A 274 15.45 -17.52 0.46
N TRP A 275 14.64 -18.38 1.10
CA TRP A 275 13.40 -17.97 1.78
C TRP A 275 13.69 -17.08 2.99
N GLU A 276 14.71 -17.42 3.78
CA GLU A 276 15.21 -16.56 4.86
C GLU A 276 15.63 -15.19 4.33
N GLN A 277 16.51 -15.15 3.32
CA GLN A 277 17.01 -13.88 2.78
C GLN A 277 15.87 -13.01 2.25
N PHE A 278 14.88 -13.63 1.59
CA PHE A 278 13.71 -12.95 1.06
C PHE A 278 12.85 -12.33 2.17
N ILE A 279 12.46 -13.10 3.19
CA ILE A 279 11.62 -12.61 4.29
C ILE A 279 12.37 -11.58 5.14
N ARG A 280 13.68 -11.79 5.37
CA ARG A 280 14.51 -10.81 6.05
C ARG A 280 14.52 -9.48 5.33
N ALA A 281 14.78 -9.49 4.02
CA ALA A 281 14.74 -8.28 3.20
C ALA A 281 13.34 -7.64 3.17
N GLN A 282 12.27 -8.45 3.20
CA GLN A 282 10.91 -7.95 3.30
C GLN A 282 10.65 -7.22 4.64
N TYR A 283 11.08 -7.79 5.76
CA TYR A 283 10.95 -7.15 7.08
C TYR A 283 11.84 -5.90 7.20
N GLU A 284 13.03 -5.89 6.59
CA GLU A 284 13.87 -4.69 6.47
C GLU A 284 13.11 -3.56 5.76
N VAL A 285 12.45 -3.85 4.62
CA VAL A 285 11.65 -2.84 3.89
C VAL A 285 10.50 -2.34 4.74
N ILE A 286 9.72 -3.22 5.37
CA ILE A 286 8.57 -2.86 6.20
C ILE A 286 9.00 -1.92 7.34
N THR A 287 10.00 -2.33 8.12
CA THR A 287 10.45 -1.60 9.31
C THR A 287 11.17 -0.31 8.96
N SER A 288 12.02 -0.29 7.92
CA SER A 288 12.72 0.92 7.48
C SER A 288 11.78 1.94 6.86
N THR A 289 10.80 1.50 6.07
CA THR A 289 9.77 2.40 5.47
C THR A 289 8.94 3.05 6.57
N ALA A 290 8.44 2.25 7.52
CA ALA A 290 7.62 2.76 8.62
C ALA A 290 8.39 3.73 9.53
N HIS A 291 9.58 3.33 9.98
CA HIS A 291 10.38 4.11 10.92
C HIS A 291 10.87 5.43 10.30
N SER A 292 11.44 5.36 9.08
CA SER A 292 11.92 6.56 8.39
C SER A 292 10.79 7.53 8.08
N TRP A 293 9.60 7.02 7.73
CA TRP A 293 8.42 7.84 7.49
C TRP A 293 7.97 8.58 8.76
N VAL A 294 7.90 7.89 9.91
CA VAL A 294 7.55 8.53 11.20
C VAL A 294 8.56 9.62 11.55
N LEU A 295 9.86 9.33 11.45
CA LEU A 295 10.90 10.31 11.78
C LEU A 295 10.89 11.54 10.86
N ALA A 296 10.70 11.34 9.55
CA ALA A 296 10.64 12.44 8.59
C ALA A 296 9.50 13.42 8.95
N HIS A 297 8.30 12.92 9.21
CA HIS A 297 7.16 13.79 9.53
C HIS A 297 7.18 14.32 10.96
N VAL A 298 7.75 13.59 11.93
CA VAL A 298 8.04 14.18 13.24
C VAL A 298 8.99 15.37 13.10
N THR A 299 10.02 15.25 12.26
CA THR A 299 10.99 16.34 12.02
C THR A 299 10.29 17.56 11.43
N GLU A 300 9.46 17.38 10.39
CA GLU A 300 8.65 18.47 9.81
C GLU A 300 7.75 19.14 10.86
N LEU A 301 7.06 18.36 11.71
CA LEU A 301 6.20 18.88 12.76
C LEU A 301 6.98 19.60 13.87
N ARG A 302 8.19 19.13 14.20
CA ARG A 302 9.08 19.80 15.16
C ARG A 302 9.55 21.15 14.67
N GLU A 303 9.96 21.24 13.40
CA GLU A 303 10.37 22.51 12.80
C GLU A 303 9.22 23.52 12.87
N ARG A 304 8.01 23.11 12.50
CA ARG A 304 6.81 23.96 12.59
C ARG A 304 6.45 24.36 14.02
N ALA A 305 6.60 23.43 14.98
CA ALA A 305 6.38 23.72 16.39
C ALA A 305 7.42 24.71 16.95
N LEU A 306 8.69 24.58 16.55
CA LEU A 306 9.76 25.50 16.93
C LEU A 306 9.55 26.91 16.38
N ASP A 307 9.12 27.04 15.11
CA ASP A 307 8.78 28.34 14.52
C ASP A 307 7.65 29.03 15.30
N SER A 308 6.65 28.24 15.72
CA SER A 308 5.53 28.73 16.54
C SER A 308 6.00 29.15 17.94
N PHE A 309 6.94 28.41 18.54
CA PHE A 309 7.49 28.69 19.86
C PHE A 309 8.30 29.99 19.91
N THR A 310 9.10 30.27 18.88
CA THR A 310 9.86 31.53 18.79
C THR A 310 8.96 32.75 18.68
N ALA A 311 7.74 32.60 18.18
CA ALA A 311 6.77 33.70 18.12
C ALA A 311 6.10 34.02 19.48
N ILE A 312 6.25 33.18 20.51
CA ILE A 312 5.67 33.40 21.84
C ILE A 312 6.54 34.42 22.59
N GLN A 313 6.00 35.64 22.80
CA GLN A 313 6.73 36.79 23.35
C GLN A 313 6.77 36.87 24.88
N THR A 314 5.91 36.13 25.59
CA THR A 314 5.76 36.26 27.05
C THR A 314 6.42 35.12 27.83
N GLU A 315 7.24 35.48 28.82
CA GLU A 315 7.69 34.54 29.84
C GLU A 315 6.54 34.26 30.82
N GLY A 316 6.02 33.04 30.80
CA GLY A 316 4.93 32.61 31.67
C GLY A 316 4.14 31.43 31.12
N ARG A 317 3.22 30.91 31.93
CA ARG A 317 2.33 29.80 31.56
C ARG A 317 1.13 30.37 30.79
N THR A 318 1.27 30.55 29.48
CA THR A 318 0.17 30.96 28.59
C THR A 318 -0.48 29.73 27.93
N PRO A 319 -1.74 29.81 27.47
CA PRO A 319 -2.38 28.73 26.72
C PRO A 319 -1.56 28.29 25.48
N GLU A 320 -0.90 29.23 24.81
CA GLU A 320 -0.03 28.95 23.66
C GLU A 320 1.21 28.15 24.07
N MET A 321 1.82 28.49 25.22
CA MET A 321 2.95 27.76 25.78
C MET A 321 2.55 26.35 26.24
N GLU A 322 1.36 26.19 26.83
CA GLU A 322 0.83 24.88 27.21
C GLU A 322 0.58 24.00 25.97
N ALA A 323 -0.05 24.56 24.94
CA ALA A 323 -0.28 23.86 23.67
C ALA A 323 1.05 23.46 23.01
N PHE A 324 2.04 24.35 22.98
CA PHE A 324 3.38 24.02 22.49
C PHE A 324 4.01 22.87 23.29
N THR A 325 4.00 22.96 24.62
CA THR A 325 4.61 21.96 25.52
C THR A 325 3.98 20.59 25.33
N GLN A 326 2.65 20.52 25.20
CA GLN A 326 1.93 19.28 24.93
C GLN A 326 2.34 18.69 23.58
N ARG A 327 2.30 19.48 22.50
CA ARG A 327 2.69 19.03 21.15
C ARG A 327 4.13 18.53 21.12
N TRP A 328 5.05 19.25 21.76
CA TRP A 328 6.46 18.86 21.82
C TRP A 328 6.64 17.54 22.57
N THR A 329 5.94 17.37 23.70
CA THR A 329 5.94 16.13 24.48
C THR A 329 5.37 14.95 23.67
N ASP A 330 4.29 15.18 22.94
CA ASP A 330 3.68 14.16 22.05
C ASP A 330 4.67 13.73 20.96
N LEU A 331 5.36 14.67 20.31
CA LEU A 331 6.39 14.36 19.30
C LEU A 331 7.61 13.64 19.89
N ILE A 332 7.99 13.93 21.14
CA ILE A 332 9.03 13.16 21.85
C ILE A 332 8.54 11.74 22.07
N ASN A 333 7.33 11.56 22.59
CA ASN A 333 6.75 10.25 22.89
C ASN A 333 6.61 9.39 21.63
N VAL A 334 6.10 9.94 20.53
CA VAL A 334 6.01 9.24 19.23
C VAL A 334 7.37 8.75 18.77
N THR A 335 8.39 9.61 18.84
CA THR A 335 9.75 9.24 18.41
C THR A 335 10.30 8.08 19.23
N SER A 336 10.20 8.17 20.55
CA SER A 336 10.64 7.09 21.44
C SER A 336 9.84 5.81 21.17
N MET A 337 8.52 5.89 21.03
CA MET A 337 7.68 4.73 20.71
C MET A 337 8.06 4.10 19.36
N ALA A 338 8.36 4.91 18.34
CA ALA A 338 8.81 4.42 17.05
C ALA A 338 10.16 3.68 17.16
N ASP A 339 11.10 4.23 17.92
CA ASP A 339 12.42 3.63 18.13
C ASP A 339 12.34 2.25 18.80
N PHE A 340 11.42 2.08 19.75
CA PHE A 340 11.26 0.85 20.53
C PHE A 340 10.25 -0.17 19.97
N ASN A 341 9.24 0.27 19.23
CA ASN A 341 8.18 -0.64 18.76
C ASN A 341 8.31 -1.03 17.29
N ILE A 342 8.93 -0.21 16.42
CA ILE A 342 9.04 -0.54 14.98
C ILE A 342 10.16 -1.56 14.77
N TRP A 343 9.81 -2.82 15.07
CA TRP A 343 10.65 -4.01 14.99
C TRP A 343 9.81 -5.20 14.51
N MET A 344 10.46 -6.10 13.76
CA MET A 344 9.96 -7.41 13.34
C MET A 344 11.08 -8.42 13.56
N SER A 345 11.18 -8.93 14.79
CA SER A 345 12.27 -9.86 15.14
C SER A 345 12.19 -11.16 14.35
N MET A 346 13.34 -11.61 13.87
CA MET A 346 13.52 -12.91 13.22
C MET A 346 14.16 -13.95 14.16
N ASP A 347 14.25 -13.68 15.46
CA ASP A 347 14.84 -14.61 16.41
C ASP A 347 14.06 -15.94 16.44
N GLY A 348 14.77 -17.05 16.18
CA GLY A 348 14.20 -18.40 16.12
C GLY A 348 13.62 -18.79 14.76
N TYR A 349 13.74 -17.96 13.73
CA TYR A 349 13.42 -18.33 12.35
C TYR A 349 14.51 -19.26 11.79
N ASN A 350 14.12 -20.31 11.09
CA ASN A 350 15.04 -21.26 10.47
C ASN A 350 15.98 -20.55 9.49
N GLY A 351 17.28 -20.81 9.59
CA GLY A 351 18.31 -20.19 8.76
C GLY A 351 18.76 -18.80 9.23
N TYR A 352 17.96 -18.10 10.02
CA TYR A 352 18.34 -16.79 10.58
C TYR A 352 19.20 -16.96 11.82
N HIS A 353 20.40 -16.37 11.77
CA HIS A 353 21.34 -16.36 12.89
C HIS A 353 21.45 -14.93 13.39
N ALA A 354 20.90 -14.66 14.56
CA ALA A 354 20.95 -13.34 15.18
C ALA A 354 22.42 -12.90 15.36
N PRO A 355 22.84 -11.77 14.78
CA PRO A 355 24.19 -11.26 15.00
C PRO A 355 24.35 -10.71 16.42
N SER A 356 25.59 -10.56 16.88
CA SER A 356 25.88 -9.90 18.16
C SER A 356 25.56 -8.40 18.12
N ASP A 357 25.61 -7.81 16.93
CA ASP A 357 25.41 -6.38 16.70
C ASP A 357 23.93 -6.06 16.46
N ILE A 358 23.57 -4.79 16.62
CA ILE A 358 22.22 -4.32 16.35
C ILE A 358 21.95 -4.31 14.85
N VAL A 359 20.83 -4.91 14.45
CA VAL A 359 20.27 -4.84 13.10
C VAL A 359 18.96 -4.08 13.16
N ALA A 360 18.99 -2.83 12.70
CA ALA A 360 17.84 -1.92 12.75
C ALA A 360 16.54 -2.60 12.28
N GLY A 361 15.54 -2.62 13.15
CA GLY A 361 14.21 -3.19 12.85
C GLY A 361 14.12 -4.71 12.94
N LEU A 362 15.22 -5.46 13.04
CA LEU A 362 15.21 -6.93 13.07
C LEU A 362 15.77 -7.54 14.36
N HIS A 363 16.83 -6.97 14.93
CA HIS A 363 17.47 -7.54 16.11
C HIS A 363 18.15 -6.47 16.95
N ASN A 364 17.87 -6.46 18.26
CA ASN A 364 18.67 -5.77 19.26
C ASN A 364 18.70 -6.66 20.53
N PRO A 365 19.89 -7.14 20.94
CA PRO A 365 20.03 -8.06 22.08
C PRO A 365 19.64 -7.42 23.42
N ASP A 366 19.78 -6.10 23.53
CA ASP A 366 19.55 -5.32 24.76
C ASP A 366 18.19 -4.61 24.78
N LEU A 367 17.34 -4.78 23.76
CA LEU A 367 16.08 -4.04 23.62
C LEU A 367 15.19 -4.15 24.86
N LYS A 368 15.12 -5.32 25.49
CA LYS A 368 14.33 -5.58 26.71
C LYS A 368 14.93 -4.94 27.97
N ASN A 369 16.23 -4.66 27.95
CA ASN A 369 16.96 -4.06 29.07
C ASN A 369 16.96 -2.53 29.01
N HIS A 370 16.59 -1.94 27.87
CA HIS A 370 16.49 -0.50 27.70
C HIS A 370 15.19 0.04 28.31
N ASP A 371 15.32 0.78 29.41
CA ASP A 371 14.21 1.57 29.95
C ASP A 371 14.04 2.86 29.14
N MET A 372 12.90 2.96 28.43
CA MET A 372 12.51 4.12 27.62
C MET A 372 12.60 5.45 28.36
N ARG A 373 12.33 5.47 29.68
CA ARG A 373 12.12 6.73 30.43
C ARG A 373 13.32 7.17 31.24
N SER A 374 14.04 6.26 31.90
CA SER A 374 15.17 6.65 32.75
C SER A 374 16.39 7.13 31.95
N GLY A 375 16.72 6.46 30.84
CA GLY A 375 17.84 6.83 29.98
C GLY A 375 17.67 8.20 29.33
N PHE A 376 16.48 8.46 28.77
CA PHE A 376 16.14 9.74 28.14
C PHE A 376 16.13 10.89 29.14
N SER A 377 15.41 10.74 30.26
CA SER A 377 15.28 11.81 31.25
C SER A 377 16.64 12.21 31.84
N LYS A 378 17.50 11.22 32.13
CA LYS A 378 18.84 11.48 32.66
C LYS A 378 19.71 12.26 31.67
N LEU A 379 19.82 11.79 30.42
CA LEU A 379 20.62 12.45 29.39
C LEU A 379 20.08 13.84 29.04
N LEU A 380 18.74 13.99 29.01
CA LEU A 380 18.08 15.28 28.79
C LEU A 380 18.47 16.29 29.86
N MET A 381 18.35 15.93 31.14
CA MET A 381 18.71 16.82 32.25
C MET A 381 20.20 17.15 32.25
N ASP A 382 21.08 16.18 32.00
CA ASP A 382 22.53 16.39 31.93
C ASP A 382 22.91 17.37 30.81
N ARG A 383 22.32 17.23 29.61
CA ARG A 383 22.57 18.11 28.46
C ARG A 383 21.97 19.49 28.66
N LEU A 384 20.75 19.57 29.18
CA LEU A 384 20.06 20.82 29.47
C LEU A 384 20.84 21.64 30.51
N THR A 385 21.32 21.01 31.58
CA THR A 385 22.15 21.66 32.61
C THR A 385 23.40 22.28 31.98
N LYS A 386 24.14 21.52 31.16
CA LYS A 386 25.34 22.03 30.48
C LYS A 386 25.07 23.17 29.51
N CYS A 387 23.95 23.11 28.77
CA CYS A 387 23.56 24.19 27.87
C CYS A 387 23.23 25.47 28.65
N VAL A 388 22.47 25.37 29.74
CA VAL A 388 22.13 26.51 30.60
C VAL A 388 23.39 27.11 31.24
N GLU A 389 24.32 26.28 31.73
CA GLU A 389 25.61 26.74 32.24
C GLU A 389 26.41 27.51 31.18
N ALA A 390 26.53 26.96 29.97
CA ALA A 390 27.24 27.61 28.87
C ALA A 390 26.60 28.95 28.46
N GLN A 391 25.25 29.00 28.40
CA GLN A 391 24.51 30.23 28.09
C GLN A 391 24.67 31.28 29.20
N ASN A 392 24.67 30.88 30.46
CA ASN A 392 24.91 31.77 31.60
C ASN A 392 26.33 32.37 31.57
N GLU A 393 27.35 31.58 31.20
CA GLU A 393 28.70 32.11 31.01
C GLU A 393 28.79 33.06 29.80
N ALA A 394 28.12 32.73 28.69
CA ALA A 394 28.04 33.62 27.53
C ALA A 394 27.34 34.95 27.86
N ALA A 395 26.30 34.93 28.69
CA ALA A 395 25.57 36.12 29.12
C ALA A 395 26.44 37.11 29.91
N LYS A 396 27.46 36.64 30.63
CA LYS A 396 28.43 37.52 31.30
C LYS A 396 29.22 38.39 30.32
N ILE A 397 29.39 37.93 29.08
CA ILE A 397 30.20 38.59 28.04
C ILE A 397 29.30 39.32 27.03
N GLN A 398 28.19 38.69 26.63
CA GLN A 398 27.34 39.12 25.52
C GLN A 398 26.01 39.75 25.98
N GLY A 399 25.71 39.74 27.28
CA GLY A 399 24.48 40.28 27.86
C GLY A 399 23.27 39.32 27.75
N PRO A 400 22.06 39.80 28.11
CA PRO A 400 20.84 38.97 28.20
C PRO A 400 20.44 38.26 26.91
N SER A 401 20.86 38.77 25.74
CA SER A 401 20.59 38.12 24.45
C SER A 401 21.16 36.70 24.34
N ALA A 402 22.20 36.36 25.11
CA ALA A 402 22.78 35.02 25.15
C ALA A 402 21.90 33.99 25.87
N THR A 403 20.92 34.43 26.68
CA THR A 403 20.00 33.56 27.43
C THR A 403 18.55 33.71 26.97
N GLU A 404 18.14 34.92 26.59
CA GLU A 404 16.76 35.29 26.27
C GLU A 404 16.48 35.32 24.76
N GLY A 405 17.52 35.37 23.93
CA GLY A 405 17.37 35.41 22.48
C GLY A 405 16.71 34.14 21.90
N ASP A 406 16.02 34.30 20.77
CA ASP A 406 15.32 33.19 20.08
C ASP A 406 16.23 32.00 19.79
N ALA A 407 17.49 32.27 19.42
CA ALA A 407 18.50 31.23 19.20
C ALA A 407 18.77 30.42 20.47
N ALA A 408 18.96 31.08 21.62
CA ALA A 408 19.22 30.42 22.90
C ALA A 408 17.99 29.62 23.38
N ARG A 409 16.79 30.17 23.20
CA ARG A 409 15.52 29.48 23.49
C ARG A 409 15.34 28.24 22.62
N ARG A 410 15.55 28.37 21.30
CA ARG A 410 15.45 27.26 20.33
C ARG A 410 16.48 26.18 20.62
N GLU A 411 17.70 26.55 20.99
CA GLU A 411 18.75 25.61 21.40
C GLU A 411 18.30 24.76 22.58
N ARG A 412 17.80 25.37 23.67
CA ARG A 412 17.35 24.64 24.87
C ARG A 412 16.26 23.61 24.57
N VAL A 413 15.29 23.97 23.73
CA VAL A 413 14.22 23.05 23.30
C VAL A 413 14.78 21.94 22.41
N SER A 414 15.73 22.26 21.52
CA SER A 414 16.29 21.30 20.56
C SER A 414 17.16 20.22 21.22
N ILE A 415 17.61 20.42 22.47
CA ILE A 415 18.36 19.40 23.24
C ILE A 415 17.62 18.08 23.31
N SER A 416 16.28 18.09 23.45
CA SER A 416 15.51 16.84 23.49
C SER A 416 15.62 16.05 22.19
N THR A 417 15.73 16.74 21.05
CA THR A 417 15.93 16.10 19.73
C THR A 417 17.32 15.48 19.66
N VAL A 418 18.36 16.22 20.04
CA VAL A 418 19.75 15.71 20.07
C VAL A 418 19.87 14.47 20.95
N VAL A 419 19.27 14.49 22.14
CA VAL A 419 19.29 13.35 23.06
C VAL A 419 18.55 12.13 22.50
N GLN A 420 17.46 12.34 21.75
CA GLN A 420 16.78 11.24 21.09
C GLN A 420 17.60 10.64 19.97
N ASP A 421 18.33 11.45 19.20
CA ASP A 421 19.21 10.97 18.14
C ASP A 421 20.37 10.13 18.74
N GLU A 422 20.98 10.61 19.83
CA GLU A 422 22.01 9.87 20.57
C GLU A 422 21.49 8.53 21.13
N LEU A 423 20.24 8.48 21.59
CA LEU A 423 19.63 7.24 22.08
C LEU A 423 19.22 6.31 20.96
N ARG A 424 18.73 6.84 19.85
CA ARG A 424 18.35 6.05 18.69
C ARG A 424 19.52 5.27 18.15
N GLU A 425 20.70 5.87 18.06
CA GLU A 425 21.90 5.14 17.62
C GLU A 425 22.23 3.95 18.54
N LYS A 426 21.96 4.08 19.84
CA LYS A 426 22.15 2.98 20.82
C LYS A 426 21.07 1.90 20.73
N ILE A 427 19.86 2.26 20.32
CA ILE A 427 18.70 1.35 20.26
C ILE A 427 18.61 0.65 18.90
N ARG A 428 18.85 1.39 17.82
CA ARG A 428 18.65 0.92 16.44
C ARG A 428 19.95 0.69 15.69
N GLY A 429 21.10 1.00 16.29
CA GLY A 429 22.38 0.98 15.61
C GLY A 429 22.59 2.22 14.72
N PRO A 430 23.59 2.18 13.83
CA PRO A 430 23.90 3.30 12.96
C PRO A 430 22.68 3.78 12.16
N THR A 431 22.46 5.10 12.16
CA THR A 431 21.34 5.71 11.42
C THR A 431 21.45 5.35 9.94
N PRO A 432 20.41 4.75 9.32
CA PRO A 432 20.40 4.46 7.90
C PRO A 432 20.57 5.73 7.07
N SER A 433 20.90 5.56 5.78
CA SER A 433 20.92 6.67 4.83
C SER A 433 19.63 7.51 4.93
N PRO A 434 19.70 8.85 4.88
CA PRO A 434 18.53 9.73 4.97
C PRO A 434 17.59 9.61 3.77
N GLN A 435 17.94 8.83 2.75
CA GLN A 435 17.06 8.60 1.61
C GLN A 435 15.99 7.55 1.95
N PRO A 436 14.72 7.79 1.61
CA PRO A 436 13.68 6.78 1.73
C PRO A 436 14.09 5.49 1.01
N PRO A 437 13.76 4.31 1.54
CA PRO A 437 14.01 3.07 0.83
C PRO A 437 13.28 3.10 -0.53
N ALA A 438 13.94 2.54 -1.54
CA ALA A 438 13.33 2.37 -2.85
C ALA A 438 12.05 1.53 -2.71
N GLN A 439 10.95 2.01 -3.28
CA GLN A 439 9.67 1.31 -3.16
C GLN A 439 9.69 0.01 -4.00
N PRO A 440 9.37 -1.16 -3.42
CA PRO A 440 9.49 -2.46 -4.11
C PRO A 440 8.70 -2.53 -5.42
N TRP A 441 7.50 -1.95 -5.46
CA TRP A 441 6.66 -1.97 -6.66
C TRP A 441 7.27 -1.21 -7.84
N ILE A 442 7.96 -0.08 -7.59
CA ILE A 442 8.65 0.67 -8.64
C ILE A 442 9.79 -0.17 -9.21
N GLN A 443 10.58 -0.79 -8.33
CA GLN A 443 11.65 -1.69 -8.77
C GLN A 443 11.11 -2.86 -9.58
N GLN A 444 9.99 -3.46 -9.15
CA GLN A 444 9.37 -4.58 -9.85
C GLN A 444 8.90 -4.20 -11.26
N LEU A 445 8.26 -3.04 -11.43
CA LEU A 445 7.82 -2.56 -12.74
C LEU A 445 8.98 -2.19 -13.66
N LEU A 446 10.01 -1.53 -13.13
CA LEU A 446 11.20 -1.18 -13.92
C LEU A 446 11.95 -2.45 -14.37
N ARG A 447 12.01 -3.49 -13.54
CA ARG A 447 12.55 -4.80 -13.95
C ARG A 447 11.70 -5.48 -15.02
N ALA A 448 10.38 -5.46 -14.87
CA ALA A 448 9.49 -6.00 -15.90
C ALA A 448 9.65 -5.25 -17.22
N GLN A 449 9.87 -3.94 -17.16
CA GLN A 449 10.18 -3.14 -18.34
C GLN A 449 11.54 -3.54 -18.94
N GLU A 450 12.60 -3.66 -18.14
CA GLU A 450 13.91 -4.11 -18.63
C GLU A 450 13.84 -5.47 -19.32
N ALA A 451 13.10 -6.41 -18.72
CA ALA A 451 12.86 -7.72 -19.31
C ALA A 451 12.06 -7.61 -20.62
N SER A 452 11.10 -6.68 -20.73
CA SER A 452 10.31 -6.50 -21.97
C SER A 452 11.16 -5.95 -23.11
N LEU A 453 12.25 -5.24 -22.79
CA LEU A 453 13.20 -4.77 -23.80
C LEU A 453 13.98 -5.91 -24.47
N SER A 454 14.02 -7.10 -23.86
CA SER A 454 14.67 -8.29 -24.43
C SER A 454 13.78 -9.10 -25.38
N LEU A 455 12.50 -8.75 -25.48
CA LEU A 455 11.55 -9.37 -26.40
C LEU A 455 11.70 -8.82 -27.83
N ASP A 456 11.15 -9.54 -28.80
CA ASP A 456 11.06 -9.06 -30.18
C ASP A 456 10.24 -7.75 -30.23
N PRO A 457 10.59 -6.77 -31.10
CA PRO A 457 9.92 -5.48 -31.13
C PRO A 457 8.39 -5.56 -31.31
N SER A 458 7.89 -6.53 -32.07
CA SER A 458 6.46 -6.75 -32.25
C SER A 458 5.76 -7.23 -30.99
N GLU A 459 6.44 -8.05 -30.17
CA GLU A 459 5.89 -8.52 -28.88
C GLU A 459 5.97 -7.43 -27.82
N ARG A 460 6.98 -6.54 -27.91
CA ARG A 460 7.14 -5.42 -26.98
C ARG A 460 5.96 -4.46 -27.00
N GLU A 461 5.36 -4.23 -28.17
CA GLU A 461 4.20 -3.35 -28.31
C GLU A 461 2.96 -3.89 -27.60
N ASP A 462 2.93 -5.18 -27.27
CA ASP A 462 1.81 -5.82 -26.56
C ASP A 462 1.90 -5.65 -25.04
N TYR A 463 3.05 -5.27 -24.50
CA TYR A 463 3.28 -5.11 -23.05
C TYR A 463 3.19 -3.64 -22.61
N GLY A 464 2.43 -3.38 -21.55
CA GLY A 464 2.31 -2.05 -20.98
C GLY A 464 1.87 -2.03 -19.51
N PHE A 465 2.09 -0.90 -18.86
CA PHE A 465 1.66 -0.65 -17.49
C PHE A 465 0.52 0.36 -17.51
N GLY A 466 -0.69 -0.11 -17.78
CA GLY A 466 -1.82 0.78 -18.05
C GLY A 466 -3.08 0.51 -17.25
N LEU A 467 -3.96 1.52 -17.28
CA LEU A 467 -5.34 1.45 -16.80
C LEU A 467 -6.28 1.90 -17.93
N ALA A 468 -7.38 1.17 -18.10
CA ALA A 468 -8.49 1.65 -18.94
C ALA A 468 -9.32 2.67 -18.15
N ILE A 469 -9.76 3.74 -18.82
CA ILE A 469 -10.62 4.76 -18.26
C ILE A 469 -11.73 5.13 -19.25
N TYR A 470 -12.98 5.14 -18.77
CA TYR A 470 -14.17 5.36 -19.61
C TYR A 470 -14.79 6.73 -19.38
N ARG A 471 -15.15 7.41 -20.48
CA ARG A 471 -16.09 8.55 -20.47
C ARG A 471 -17.50 8.01 -20.34
N ALA A 472 -18.15 8.25 -19.20
CA ALA A 472 -19.56 7.90 -18.99
C ALA A 472 -20.48 9.12 -18.93
N ALA A 473 -19.93 10.33 -18.83
CA ALA A 473 -20.71 11.56 -18.80
C ALA A 473 -21.05 12.07 -20.21
N HIS A 474 -22.07 11.46 -20.84
CA HIS A 474 -22.43 11.73 -22.24
C HIS A 474 -22.96 13.15 -22.51
N ASN A 475 -23.35 13.89 -21.46
CA ASN A 475 -23.91 15.23 -21.57
C ASN A 475 -22.87 16.36 -21.55
N VAL A 476 -21.59 16.04 -21.34
CA VAL A 476 -20.48 17.00 -21.37
C VAL A 476 -20.07 17.22 -22.82
N SER A 477 -19.90 18.48 -23.25
CA SER A 477 -19.43 18.78 -24.61
C SER A 477 -17.99 18.30 -24.80
N ASP A 478 -17.57 18.08 -26.04
CA ASP A 478 -16.24 17.54 -26.32
C ASP A 478 -15.12 18.52 -25.91
N GLU A 479 -15.34 19.84 -26.01
CA GLU A 479 -14.36 20.84 -25.55
C GLU A 479 -14.18 20.81 -24.02
N LYS A 480 -15.29 20.70 -23.28
CA LYS A 480 -15.25 20.58 -21.82
C LYS A 480 -14.65 19.25 -21.39
N TRP A 481 -14.88 18.21 -22.18
CA TRP A 481 -14.30 16.90 -21.95
C TRP A 481 -12.78 16.92 -22.12
N ASP A 482 -12.25 17.58 -23.16
CA ASP A 482 -10.80 17.72 -23.36
C ASP A 482 -10.11 18.49 -22.22
N GLU A 483 -10.78 19.51 -21.67
CA GLU A 483 -10.31 20.22 -20.47
C GLU A 483 -10.31 19.32 -19.23
N LEU A 484 -11.41 18.60 -19.01
CA LEU A 484 -11.54 17.66 -17.90
C LEU A 484 -10.51 16.53 -17.99
N GLN A 485 -10.32 15.94 -19.16
CA GLN A 485 -9.33 14.89 -19.38
C GLN A 485 -7.94 15.37 -19.00
N ARG A 486 -7.53 16.56 -19.45
CA ARG A 486 -6.24 17.17 -19.07
C ARG A 486 -6.13 17.39 -17.56
N ALA A 487 -7.20 17.85 -16.91
CA ALA A 487 -7.22 18.05 -15.46
C ALA A 487 -7.09 16.72 -14.68
N VAL A 488 -7.79 15.68 -15.14
CA VAL A 488 -7.71 14.32 -14.56
C VAL A 488 -6.29 13.75 -14.72
N GLU A 489 -5.72 13.81 -15.92
CA GLU A 489 -4.36 13.31 -16.19
C GLU A 489 -3.29 14.07 -15.39
N ALA A 490 -3.45 15.39 -15.28
CA ALA A 490 -2.57 16.22 -14.45
C ALA A 490 -2.67 15.85 -12.97
N HIS A 491 -3.89 15.66 -12.46
CA HIS A 491 -4.12 15.25 -11.07
C HIS A 491 -3.55 13.85 -10.79
N PHE A 492 -3.72 12.91 -11.72
CA PHE A 492 -3.14 11.59 -11.61
C PHE A 492 -1.61 11.64 -11.56
N SER A 493 -0.98 12.65 -12.17
CA SER A 493 0.47 12.77 -12.30
C SER A 493 1.18 13.42 -11.10
N THR A 494 0.46 13.87 -10.05
CA THR A 494 1.03 14.58 -8.89
C THR A 494 1.71 13.67 -7.86
N TRP A 495 1.68 12.35 -8.05
CA TRP A 495 2.08 11.38 -7.04
C TRP A 495 3.59 11.22 -6.79
N SER A 496 4.47 11.70 -7.69
CA SER A 496 5.91 11.38 -7.66
C SER A 496 6.69 12.05 -6.54
N ASP A 497 6.13 13.06 -5.88
CA ASP A 497 6.90 13.90 -4.99
C ASP A 497 7.46 13.10 -3.80
N GLY A 498 8.79 13.12 -3.66
CA GLY A 498 9.49 12.38 -2.60
C GLY A 498 9.57 10.86 -2.84
N VAL A 499 9.24 10.38 -4.04
CA VAL A 499 9.29 8.96 -4.39
C VAL A 499 10.48 8.67 -5.31
N GLN A 500 11.41 7.83 -4.83
CA GLN A 500 12.62 7.48 -5.56
C GLN A 500 12.28 6.76 -6.88
N ARG A 501 12.93 7.16 -7.98
CA ARG A 501 12.75 6.62 -9.34
C ARG A 501 11.33 6.79 -9.92
N ALA A 502 10.47 7.59 -9.32
CA ALA A 502 9.15 7.87 -9.88
C ALA A 502 9.23 8.50 -11.29
N ASP A 503 10.24 9.33 -11.55
CA ASP A 503 10.47 9.95 -12.86
C ASP A 503 10.83 8.94 -13.96
N GLU A 504 11.46 7.81 -13.60
CA GLU A 504 11.74 6.72 -14.54
C GLU A 504 10.46 5.94 -14.88
N LEU A 505 9.57 5.77 -13.90
CA LEU A 505 8.36 4.98 -14.04
C LEU A 505 7.21 5.74 -14.69
N LYS A 506 7.05 7.03 -14.39
CA LYS A 506 5.95 7.88 -14.90
C LYS A 506 5.72 7.76 -16.41
N PRO A 507 6.75 7.81 -17.28
CA PRO A 507 6.54 7.67 -18.72
C PRO A 507 5.99 6.32 -19.17
N LEU A 508 6.18 5.28 -18.35
CA LEU A 508 5.74 3.91 -18.61
C LEU A 508 4.27 3.68 -18.24
N LEU A 509 3.73 4.48 -17.31
CA LEU A 509 2.33 4.38 -16.89
C LEU A 509 1.42 5.01 -17.94
N LYS A 510 0.40 4.26 -18.40
CA LYS A 510 -0.50 4.68 -19.48
C LYS A 510 -1.96 4.70 -19.03
N LEU A 511 -2.68 5.77 -19.38
CA LEU A 511 -4.13 5.81 -19.34
C LEU A 511 -4.67 5.57 -20.73
N HIS A 512 -5.57 4.60 -20.86
CA HIS A 512 -6.20 4.24 -22.12
C HIS A 512 -7.67 4.68 -22.07
N TRP A 513 -7.97 5.77 -22.78
CA TRP A 513 -9.28 6.39 -22.79
C TRP A 513 -10.21 5.69 -23.77
N PHE A 514 -11.43 5.41 -23.31
CA PHE A 514 -12.52 4.85 -24.09
C PHE A 514 -13.74 5.75 -23.97
N ASP A 515 -14.27 6.20 -25.10
CA ASP A 515 -15.48 7.03 -25.09
C ASP A 515 -16.73 6.14 -25.10
N GLY A 516 -17.46 6.13 -23.97
CA GLY A 516 -18.71 5.37 -23.86
C GLY A 516 -19.76 5.77 -24.90
N LYS A 517 -19.77 7.04 -25.34
CA LYS A 517 -20.69 7.52 -26.39
C LYS A 517 -20.33 6.91 -27.75
N GLU A 518 -19.05 6.83 -28.09
CA GLU A 518 -18.58 6.23 -29.34
C GLU A 518 -18.75 4.70 -29.34
N LEU A 519 -18.61 4.08 -28.17
CA LEU A 519 -18.86 2.65 -27.96
C LEU A 519 -20.35 2.28 -27.87
N GLY A 520 -21.25 3.26 -27.97
CA GLY A 520 -22.70 3.03 -27.93
C GLY A 520 -23.22 2.59 -26.56
N PHE A 521 -22.55 2.99 -25.48
CA PHE A 521 -23.00 2.67 -24.12
C PHE A 521 -24.35 3.33 -23.83
N ASP A 522 -25.19 2.61 -23.09
CA ASP A 522 -26.40 3.18 -22.53
C ASP A 522 -26.03 4.17 -21.41
N ALA A 523 -26.46 5.41 -21.55
CA ALA A 523 -26.27 6.46 -20.55
C ALA A 523 -26.95 6.14 -19.19
N THR A 524 -27.95 5.24 -19.18
CA THR A 524 -28.67 4.87 -17.96
C THR A 524 -27.90 3.89 -17.08
N ASN A 525 -27.03 3.05 -17.66
CA ASN A 525 -26.20 2.11 -16.91
C ASN A 525 -24.77 2.00 -17.49
N PRO A 526 -24.00 3.09 -17.42
CA PRO A 526 -22.67 3.14 -18.01
C PRO A 526 -21.67 2.20 -17.33
N VAL A 527 -21.86 1.90 -16.04
CA VAL A 527 -20.96 1.00 -15.29
C VAL A 527 -21.05 -0.43 -15.81
N GLN A 528 -22.27 -0.94 -16.05
CA GLN A 528 -22.44 -2.31 -16.57
C GLN A 528 -21.96 -2.42 -18.02
N ALA A 529 -22.23 -1.40 -18.85
CA ALA A 529 -21.73 -1.35 -20.23
C ALA A 529 -20.19 -1.34 -20.28
N ALA A 530 -19.56 -0.48 -19.47
CA ALA A 530 -18.10 -0.42 -19.35
C ALA A 530 -17.51 -1.73 -18.81
N ARG A 531 -18.16 -2.36 -17.82
CA ARG A 531 -17.73 -3.67 -17.29
C ARG A 531 -17.70 -4.73 -18.40
N LYS A 532 -18.77 -4.84 -19.18
CA LYS A 532 -18.85 -5.81 -20.29
C LYS A 532 -17.76 -5.55 -21.33
N HIS A 533 -17.63 -4.31 -21.80
CA HIS A 533 -16.58 -3.95 -22.77
C HIS A 533 -15.17 -4.20 -22.21
N TYR A 534 -14.94 -3.89 -20.93
CA TYR A 534 -13.65 -4.15 -20.28
C TYR A 534 -13.32 -5.64 -20.25
N GLN A 535 -14.31 -6.49 -19.95
CA GLN A 535 -14.15 -7.94 -19.98
C GLN A 535 -13.82 -8.47 -21.38
N GLU A 536 -14.35 -7.86 -22.42
CA GLU A 536 -14.05 -8.19 -23.82
C GLU A 536 -12.61 -7.78 -24.20
N ILE A 537 -12.21 -6.53 -23.93
CA ILE A 537 -10.86 -6.08 -24.30
C ILE A 537 -9.79 -6.81 -23.49
N ARG A 538 -9.97 -7.05 -22.18
CA ARG A 538 -8.95 -7.76 -21.39
C ARG A 538 -8.73 -9.21 -21.85
N ALA A 539 -9.71 -9.80 -22.53
CA ALA A 539 -9.62 -11.14 -23.13
C ALA A 539 -8.99 -11.13 -24.53
N SER A 540 -8.82 -9.95 -25.14
CA SER A 540 -8.18 -9.78 -26.45
C SER A 540 -6.65 -9.82 -26.34
N GLU A 541 -5.99 -10.33 -27.39
CA GLU A 541 -4.53 -10.35 -27.48
C GLU A 541 -3.94 -8.92 -27.40
N GLU A 542 -4.63 -7.93 -28.00
CA GLU A 542 -4.16 -6.54 -28.05
C GLU A 542 -4.03 -5.88 -26.66
N TRP A 543 -4.94 -6.19 -25.73
CA TRP A 543 -5.08 -5.45 -24.47
C TRP A 543 -4.74 -6.25 -23.22
N SER A 544 -4.74 -7.59 -23.29
CA SER A 544 -4.52 -8.48 -22.14
C SER A 544 -3.22 -8.25 -21.36
N HIS A 545 -2.24 -7.58 -21.97
CA HIS A 545 -0.94 -7.25 -21.37
C HIS A 545 -0.67 -5.75 -21.27
N LYS A 546 -1.65 -4.89 -21.60
CA LYS A 546 -1.54 -3.43 -21.54
C LYS A 546 -2.30 -2.80 -20.38
N VAL A 547 -3.38 -3.43 -19.92
CA VAL A 547 -4.27 -2.90 -18.86
C VAL A 547 -4.32 -3.82 -17.64
N ALA A 548 -4.51 -3.24 -16.45
CA ALA A 548 -4.56 -3.98 -15.19
C ALA A 548 -5.77 -4.93 -15.11
N PRO A 549 -5.62 -6.22 -14.80
CA PRO A 549 -6.71 -7.19 -14.97
C PRO A 549 -7.92 -6.99 -14.04
N SER A 550 -7.72 -6.37 -12.88
CA SER A 550 -8.65 -6.35 -11.74
C SER A 550 -9.37 -5.02 -11.51
N VAL A 551 -9.08 -3.99 -12.31
CA VAL A 551 -9.74 -2.69 -12.18
C VAL A 551 -9.75 -1.92 -13.49
N PHE A 552 -10.83 -1.16 -13.72
CA PHE A 552 -10.85 -0.06 -14.66
C PHE A 552 -11.45 1.19 -14.01
N LEU A 553 -11.26 2.34 -14.64
CA LEU A 553 -11.73 3.62 -14.16
C LEU A 553 -12.89 4.15 -15.00
N LEU A 554 -13.74 4.97 -14.41
CA LEU A 554 -14.88 5.56 -15.08
C LEU A 554 -15.11 6.99 -14.56
N ILE A 555 -15.36 7.92 -15.49
CA ILE A 555 -15.73 9.30 -15.19
C ILE A 555 -17.23 9.47 -15.47
N ASP A 556 -18.01 9.44 -14.39
CA ASP A 556 -19.44 9.75 -14.39
C ASP A 556 -19.69 11.24 -14.09
N HIS A 557 -20.96 11.65 -14.05
CA HIS A 557 -21.32 13.05 -13.78
C HIS A 557 -20.80 13.58 -12.43
N MET A 558 -20.70 12.72 -11.42
CA MET A 558 -20.12 13.08 -10.12
C MET A 558 -18.61 13.29 -10.21
N GLY A 559 -17.92 12.46 -10.99
CA GLY A 559 -16.52 12.67 -11.35
C GLY A 559 -16.32 14.01 -12.03
N VAL A 560 -17.13 14.32 -13.06
CA VAL A 560 -17.10 15.64 -13.74
C VAL A 560 -17.26 16.78 -12.74
N GLY A 561 -18.33 16.75 -11.92
CA GLY A 561 -18.61 17.78 -10.93
C GLY A 561 -17.45 18.02 -9.97
N SER A 562 -16.75 16.96 -9.53
CA SER A 562 -15.62 17.07 -8.61
C SER A 562 -14.39 17.80 -9.17
N TYR A 563 -14.27 17.94 -10.50
CA TYR A 563 -13.18 18.68 -11.15
C TYR A 563 -13.62 20.05 -11.66
N THR A 564 -14.91 20.26 -11.89
CA THR A 564 -15.42 21.47 -12.57
C THR A 564 -16.26 22.39 -11.69
N ASP A 565 -16.80 21.90 -10.58
CA ASP A 565 -17.71 22.67 -9.73
C ASP A 565 -17.03 23.13 -8.43
N ASP A 566 -16.64 24.40 -8.37
CA ASP A 566 -16.05 25.00 -7.18
C ASP A 566 -17.03 25.00 -5.98
N VAL A 567 -18.34 25.06 -6.23
CA VAL A 567 -19.37 25.05 -5.18
C VAL A 567 -19.44 23.67 -4.52
N PHE A 568 -19.29 22.61 -5.32
CA PHE A 568 -19.24 21.24 -4.84
C PHE A 568 -18.14 21.06 -3.78
N THR A 569 -16.92 21.48 -4.08
CA THR A 569 -15.77 21.35 -3.16
C THR A 569 -15.85 22.34 -2.00
N THR A 570 -16.21 23.60 -2.26
CA THR A 570 -16.21 24.65 -1.22
C THR A 570 -17.24 24.43 -0.12
N SER A 571 -18.30 23.66 -0.38
CA SER A 571 -19.32 23.31 0.62
C SER A 571 -18.81 22.41 1.75
N TYR A 572 -17.76 21.63 1.50
CA TYR A 572 -17.13 20.75 2.49
C TYR A 572 -15.90 21.40 3.13
N THR A 573 -15.16 22.24 2.41
CA THR A 573 -13.91 22.84 2.90
C THR A 573 -14.11 23.97 3.92
N LYS A 574 -15.35 24.43 4.15
CA LYS A 574 -15.67 25.48 5.12
C LYS A 574 -15.92 24.95 6.54
N ASP A 575 -16.17 23.64 6.67
CA ASP A 575 -16.49 23.05 7.95
C ASP A 575 -15.21 22.75 8.75
N LYS A 576 -15.15 23.31 9.97
CA LYS A 576 -14.05 23.03 10.89
C LYS A 576 -14.04 21.54 11.23
N GLY A 577 -12.89 20.89 11.06
CA GLY A 577 -12.69 19.47 11.33
C GLY A 577 -12.63 18.58 10.09
N LEU A 578 -12.96 19.11 8.91
CA LEU A 578 -12.74 18.42 7.63
C LEU A 578 -11.40 18.84 7.01
N LEU A 579 -10.62 17.87 6.54
CA LEU A 579 -9.38 18.14 5.83
C LEU A 579 -9.72 18.50 4.39
N LYS A 580 -9.30 19.67 3.92
CA LYS A 580 -9.63 20.15 2.56
C LYS A 580 -9.20 19.18 1.48
N GLY A 581 -8.03 18.56 1.66
CA GLY A 581 -7.50 17.58 0.72
C GLY A 581 -8.43 16.39 0.50
N ASP A 582 -9.37 16.06 1.40
CA ASP A 582 -10.27 14.90 1.27
C ASP A 582 -11.37 15.07 0.21
N PHE A 583 -11.61 16.31 -0.24
CA PHE A 583 -12.73 16.66 -1.12
C PHE A 583 -12.28 17.10 -2.53
N GLN A 584 -11.14 16.57 -2.98
CA GLN A 584 -10.55 16.86 -4.30
C GLN A 584 -11.20 16.04 -5.44
N GLY A 585 -10.73 16.29 -6.67
CA GLY A 585 -11.21 15.61 -7.87
C GLY A 585 -11.08 14.08 -7.80
N GLN A 586 -12.13 13.38 -8.20
CA GLN A 586 -12.30 11.95 -7.99
C GLN A 586 -12.80 11.21 -9.23
N VAL A 587 -12.51 9.91 -9.25
CA VAL A 587 -12.91 8.99 -10.32
C VAL A 587 -13.56 7.75 -9.72
N LEU A 588 -14.33 7.00 -10.51
CA LEU A 588 -14.91 5.73 -10.07
C LEU A 588 -13.98 4.58 -10.47
N ALA A 589 -13.48 3.82 -9.49
CA ALA A 589 -12.79 2.56 -9.72
C ALA A 589 -13.81 1.41 -9.68
N VAL A 590 -13.76 0.53 -10.68
CA VAL A 590 -14.74 -0.54 -10.87
C VAL A 590 -14.05 -1.90 -10.95
N ASP A 591 -14.55 -2.84 -10.16
CA ASP A 591 -14.20 -4.24 -10.25
C ASP A 591 -14.92 -4.86 -11.48
N PRO A 592 -14.17 -5.36 -12.47
CA PRO A 592 -14.75 -5.95 -13.66
C PRO A 592 -15.34 -7.35 -13.42
N ASP A 593 -14.92 -8.06 -12.38
CA ASP A 593 -15.33 -9.43 -12.06
C ASP A 593 -16.40 -9.50 -10.96
N PHE A 594 -16.82 -8.36 -10.41
CA PHE A 594 -17.84 -8.33 -9.36
C PHE A 594 -19.22 -8.79 -9.87
N GLU A 595 -19.70 -9.89 -9.31
CA GLU A 595 -21.05 -10.42 -9.46
C GLU A 595 -21.88 -10.01 -8.23
N SER A 596 -22.99 -9.29 -8.41
CA SER A 596 -23.86 -8.94 -7.27
C SER A 596 -24.52 -10.20 -6.73
N ALA A 597 -24.54 -10.36 -5.40
CA ALA A 597 -25.11 -11.52 -4.71
C ALA A 597 -26.62 -11.74 -4.96
N THR A 598 -27.28 -10.87 -5.73
CA THR A 598 -28.67 -11.03 -6.16
C THR A 598 -28.90 -12.08 -7.25
N ALA A 599 -27.84 -12.76 -7.73
CA ALA A 599 -27.95 -13.88 -8.68
C ALA A 599 -27.90 -15.28 -8.01
N SER A 600 -27.71 -15.37 -6.68
CA SER A 600 -27.73 -16.66 -5.97
C SER A 600 -29.06 -16.87 -5.28
N GLU A 601 -29.79 -17.90 -5.71
CA GLU A 601 -30.98 -18.44 -5.07
C GLU A 601 -30.66 -18.92 -3.64
N SER A 602 -30.77 -18.04 -2.65
CA SER A 602 -30.93 -18.41 -1.24
C SER A 602 -31.68 -17.29 -0.50
N ALA A 603 -32.94 -17.11 -0.86
CA ALA A 603 -33.81 -16.05 -0.34
C ALA A 603 -34.54 -16.42 0.96
N ASP A 604 -34.07 -17.41 1.74
CA ASP A 604 -34.88 -17.95 2.85
C ASP A 604 -34.32 -17.77 4.28
N THR A 605 -33.15 -17.18 4.50
CA THR A 605 -32.66 -16.97 5.89
C THR A 605 -31.83 -15.70 6.06
N ALA A 606 -32.50 -14.54 6.05
CA ALA A 606 -32.01 -13.31 6.70
C ALA A 606 -33.12 -12.25 6.75
N LYS A 607 -34.15 -12.48 7.59
CA LYS A 607 -35.01 -11.40 8.09
C LYS A 607 -34.85 -11.37 9.60
N GLU A 608 -33.83 -10.69 10.09
CA GLU A 608 -33.74 -10.25 11.48
C GLU A 608 -32.74 -9.08 11.56
N ASP A 609 -33.29 -7.87 11.62
CA ASP A 609 -32.83 -6.69 12.38
C ASP A 609 -31.31 -6.42 12.51
N GLN A 610 -30.58 -6.36 11.40
CA GLN A 610 -29.36 -5.57 11.31
C GLN A 610 -29.65 -4.31 10.49
N GLU A 611 -29.36 -3.13 11.04
CA GLU A 611 -29.33 -1.86 10.30
C GLU A 611 -28.72 -2.10 8.92
N GLU A 612 -29.41 -1.69 7.83
CA GLU A 612 -29.05 -1.96 6.44
C GLU A 612 -27.56 -1.73 6.17
N ALA A 613 -26.73 -2.76 6.34
CA ALA A 613 -25.30 -2.66 6.17
C ALA A 613 -25.04 -2.42 4.68
N VAL A 614 -24.55 -1.23 4.34
CA VAL A 614 -24.16 -0.89 2.96
C VAL A 614 -23.16 -1.94 2.51
N THR A 615 -23.53 -2.78 1.55
CA THR A 615 -22.65 -3.82 1.01
C THR A 615 -21.80 -3.26 -0.12
N TYR A 616 -20.57 -3.76 -0.27
CA TYR A 616 -19.70 -3.39 -1.38
C TYR A 616 -20.36 -3.74 -2.72
N GLN A 617 -20.38 -2.79 -3.67
CA GLN A 617 -21.10 -2.90 -4.95
C GLN A 617 -20.17 -3.18 -6.15
N GLY A 618 -18.95 -3.65 -5.92
CA GLY A 618 -17.96 -3.82 -6.99
C GLY A 618 -17.45 -2.49 -7.58
N ARG A 619 -17.65 -1.37 -6.87
CA ARG A 619 -17.21 -0.03 -7.29
C ARG A 619 -16.95 0.87 -6.10
N MET A 620 -16.02 1.80 -6.24
CA MET A 620 -15.65 2.76 -5.20
C MET A 620 -15.10 4.04 -5.84
N ARG A 621 -15.37 5.21 -5.26
CA ARG A 621 -14.72 6.45 -5.69
C ARG A 621 -13.34 6.58 -5.07
N ILE A 622 -12.41 7.16 -5.81
CA ILE A 622 -11.03 7.39 -5.38
C ILE A 622 -10.53 8.74 -5.87
N LEU A 623 -9.72 9.42 -5.05
CA LEU A 623 -9.03 10.64 -5.48
C LEU A 623 -8.05 10.37 -6.63
N GLY A 624 -8.00 11.28 -7.62
CA GLY A 624 -7.22 11.06 -8.83
C GLY A 624 -5.72 10.84 -8.58
N ASN A 625 -5.10 11.61 -7.68
CA ASN A 625 -3.70 11.47 -7.30
C ASN A 625 -3.34 10.14 -6.61
N LEU A 626 -4.33 9.40 -6.10
CA LEU A 626 -4.14 8.10 -5.45
C LEU A 626 -4.19 6.91 -6.42
N VAL A 627 -4.58 7.16 -7.69
CA VAL A 627 -4.69 6.10 -8.69
C VAL A 627 -3.34 5.43 -8.95
N TRP A 628 -2.29 6.22 -9.19
CA TRP A 628 -0.95 5.69 -9.46
C TRP A 628 -0.10 5.45 -8.21
N SER A 629 -0.32 6.21 -7.13
CA SER A 629 0.45 6.03 -5.88
C SER A 629 -0.07 4.90 -5.00
N GLU A 630 -1.34 4.53 -5.11
CA GLU A 630 -1.96 3.57 -4.19
C GLU A 630 -2.75 2.49 -4.92
N LEU A 631 -3.79 2.84 -5.68
CA LEU A 631 -4.66 1.85 -6.32
C LEU A 631 -3.87 0.89 -7.22
N TYR A 632 -3.10 1.43 -8.15
CA TYR A 632 -2.31 0.64 -9.08
C TYR A 632 -1.29 -0.27 -8.37
N PRO A 633 -0.39 0.24 -7.49
CA PRO A 633 0.58 -0.62 -6.81
C PRO A 633 -0.07 -1.61 -5.84
N MET A 634 -1.14 -1.26 -5.14
CA MET A 634 -1.81 -2.19 -4.22
C MET A 634 -2.46 -3.37 -4.94
N LEU A 635 -3.06 -3.13 -6.10
CA LEU A 635 -3.62 -4.18 -6.93
C LEU A 635 -2.54 -5.01 -7.60
N MET A 636 -1.48 -4.37 -8.09
CA MET A 636 -0.34 -5.03 -8.74
C MET A 636 0.41 -5.96 -7.77
N LEU A 637 0.65 -5.50 -6.55
CA LEU A 637 1.26 -6.30 -5.48
C LEU A 637 0.27 -7.27 -4.82
N GLN A 638 -1.01 -7.21 -5.22
CA GLN A 638 -2.12 -7.94 -4.63
C GLN A 638 -2.20 -7.80 -3.10
N SER A 639 -1.77 -6.66 -2.55
CA SER A 639 -1.75 -6.41 -1.12
C SER A 639 -3.13 -6.00 -0.59
N VAL A 640 -3.86 -5.17 -1.36
CA VAL A 640 -5.18 -4.65 -0.96
C VAL A 640 -6.13 -4.65 -2.16
N GLY A 641 -7.29 -5.29 -2.02
CA GLY A 641 -8.37 -5.28 -3.03
C GLY A 641 -9.29 -4.06 -2.91
N LEU A 642 -10.11 -3.82 -3.94
CA LEU A 642 -11.05 -2.68 -3.97
C LEU A 642 -12.04 -2.68 -2.80
N GLU A 643 -12.52 -3.85 -2.36
CA GLU A 643 -13.42 -3.98 -1.21
C GLU A 643 -12.77 -3.43 0.08
N HIS A 644 -11.48 -3.66 0.27
CA HIS A 644 -10.74 -3.20 1.46
C HIS A 644 -10.51 -1.68 1.42
N LEU A 645 -10.26 -1.13 0.23
CA LEU A 645 -10.22 0.33 0.02
C LEU A 645 -11.60 0.94 0.26
N TRP A 646 -12.67 0.27 -0.16
CA TRP A 646 -14.04 0.75 0.02
C TRP A 646 -14.40 0.86 1.50
N LEU A 647 -13.95 -0.06 2.35
CA LEU A 647 -14.11 0.05 3.80
C LEU A 647 -13.46 1.33 4.39
N GLN A 648 -12.36 1.82 3.80
CA GLN A 648 -11.76 3.10 4.18
C GLN A 648 -12.53 4.30 3.62
N ALA A 649 -13.22 4.14 2.49
CA ALA A 649 -14.03 5.17 1.85
C ALA A 649 -15.44 5.30 2.43
N ARG A 650 -15.98 4.24 3.05
CA ARG A 650 -17.41 4.12 3.35
C ARG A 650 -17.93 5.21 4.28
N GLU A 651 -17.11 5.71 5.19
CA GLU A 651 -17.53 6.76 6.12
C GLU A 651 -17.38 8.16 5.51
N HIS A 652 -16.59 8.33 4.46
CA HIS A 652 -16.43 9.62 3.80
C HIS A 652 -17.80 10.16 3.31
N PRO A 653 -18.11 11.47 3.46
CA PRO A 653 -19.43 12.01 3.09
C PRO A 653 -19.81 11.82 1.62
N LEU A 654 -18.79 11.66 0.76
CA LEU A 654 -18.93 11.39 -0.68
C LEU A 654 -18.56 9.95 -1.06
N LYS A 655 -18.34 9.06 -0.08
CA LYS A 655 -17.94 7.65 -0.26
C LYS A 655 -16.66 7.50 -1.11
N VAL A 656 -15.64 8.32 -0.80
CA VAL A 656 -14.39 8.46 -1.57
C VAL A 656 -13.24 7.93 -0.74
N TYR A 657 -12.40 7.14 -1.38
CA TYR A 657 -11.12 6.76 -0.82
C TYR A 657 -10.13 7.94 -0.90
N THR A 658 -9.71 8.43 0.26
CA THR A 658 -8.84 9.61 0.41
C THR A 658 -7.46 9.27 1.00
N GLY A 659 -7.08 8.00 0.88
CA GLY A 659 -5.92 7.39 1.54
C GLY A 659 -6.35 6.68 2.83
N PRO A 660 -5.40 6.13 3.61
CA PRO A 660 -5.69 5.66 4.97
C PRO A 660 -6.29 6.79 5.82
N THR A 661 -7.11 6.42 6.78
CA THR A 661 -7.82 7.36 7.65
C THR A 661 -7.55 7.05 9.12
N VAL A 662 -7.69 8.07 9.97
CA VAL A 662 -7.52 7.94 11.42
C VAL A 662 -8.83 8.26 12.15
N PRO A 663 -9.03 7.75 13.38
CA PRO A 663 -10.29 7.91 14.10
C PRO A 663 -10.79 9.36 14.17
N SER A 664 -9.94 10.33 14.51
CA SER A 664 -10.37 11.75 14.57
C SER A 664 -10.76 12.36 13.23
N GLN A 665 -10.36 11.78 12.10
CA GLN A 665 -10.81 12.20 10.78
C GLN A 665 -12.18 11.59 10.43
N VAL A 666 -12.46 10.37 10.89
CA VAL A 666 -13.68 9.62 10.57
C VAL A 666 -14.88 10.08 11.41
N VAL A 667 -14.67 10.46 12.67
CA VAL A 667 -15.74 10.93 13.57
C VAL A 667 -16.62 12.05 12.96
N PRO A 668 -16.06 13.18 12.47
CA PRO A 668 -16.89 14.23 11.88
C PRO A 668 -17.62 13.78 10.60
N TRP A 669 -17.09 12.78 9.88
CA TRP A 669 -17.77 12.22 8.73
C TRP A 669 -19.00 11.41 9.13
N LYS A 670 -18.88 10.58 10.17
CA LYS A 670 -20.01 9.82 10.73
C LYS A 670 -21.11 10.74 11.22
N GLU A 671 -20.76 11.82 11.93
CA GLU A 671 -21.72 12.83 12.39
C GLU A 671 -22.47 13.47 11.21
N ARG A 672 -21.75 13.85 10.15
CA ARG A 672 -22.37 14.41 8.94
C ARG A 672 -23.26 13.40 8.23
N ASN A 673 -22.81 12.15 8.12
CA ASN A 673 -23.60 11.08 7.51
C ASN A 673 -24.89 10.83 8.31
N ALA A 674 -24.83 10.86 9.64
CA ALA A 674 -25.99 10.71 10.50
C ALA A 674 -26.99 11.87 10.29
N ILE A 675 -26.52 13.11 10.24
CA ILE A 675 -27.36 14.29 9.94
C ILE A 675 -28.00 14.15 8.55
N LYS A 676 -27.20 13.79 7.54
CA LYS A 676 -27.67 13.60 6.16
C LYS A 676 -28.73 12.50 6.09
N ALA A 677 -28.50 11.36 6.74
CA ALA A 677 -29.43 10.25 6.81
C ALA A 677 -30.77 10.72 7.41
N HIS A 678 -30.73 11.40 8.55
CA HIS A 678 -31.92 11.92 9.22
C HIS A 678 -32.72 12.92 8.36
N MET A 679 -32.03 13.83 7.67
CA MET A 679 -32.66 14.76 6.73
C MET A 679 -33.30 14.03 5.55
N MET A 680 -32.63 12.99 5.02
CA MET A 680 -33.15 12.21 3.90
C MET A 680 -34.33 11.32 4.31
N ASP A 681 -34.32 10.74 5.50
CA ASP A 681 -35.47 10.01 6.05
C ASP A 681 -36.71 10.92 6.08
N SER A 682 -36.54 12.13 6.62
CA SER A 682 -37.61 13.13 6.67
C SER A 682 -38.12 13.53 5.28
N PHE A 683 -37.22 13.66 4.30
CA PHE A 683 -37.57 13.97 2.92
C PHE A 683 -38.28 12.82 2.21
N VAL A 684 -37.82 11.58 2.41
CA VAL A 684 -38.47 10.38 1.89
C VAL A 684 -39.87 10.22 2.49
N ASP A 685 -40.05 10.46 3.78
CA ASP A 685 -41.38 10.43 4.42
C ASP A 685 -42.30 11.53 3.90
N PHE A 686 -41.76 12.71 3.62
CA PHE A 686 -42.49 13.75 2.92
C PHE A 686 -42.91 13.30 1.51
N LEU A 687 -41.99 12.70 0.75
CA LEU A 687 -42.29 12.17 -0.59
C LEU A 687 -43.30 11.04 -0.55
N LYS A 688 -43.24 10.11 0.40
CA LYS A 688 -44.24 9.04 0.55
C LYS A 688 -45.67 9.59 0.66
N LYS A 689 -45.82 10.77 1.27
CA LYS A 689 -47.11 11.47 1.40
C LYS A 689 -47.53 12.25 0.15
N LYS A 690 -46.60 12.58 -0.75
CA LYS A 690 -46.83 13.46 -1.93
C LYS A 690 -46.76 12.72 -3.26
N ASP A 691 -45.75 11.88 -3.43
CA ASP A 691 -45.45 11.05 -4.59
C ASP A 691 -44.69 9.79 -4.14
N SER A 692 -45.43 8.69 -3.95
CA SER A 692 -44.86 7.41 -3.49
C SER A 692 -43.91 6.77 -4.50
N ASN A 693 -44.08 7.03 -5.80
CA ASN A 693 -43.18 6.53 -6.83
C ASN A 693 -41.82 7.24 -6.76
N LEU A 694 -41.83 8.55 -6.55
CA LEU A 694 -40.58 9.29 -6.36
C LEU A 694 -39.88 8.92 -5.06
N ALA A 695 -40.64 8.67 -3.98
CA ALA A 695 -40.08 8.15 -2.73
C ALA A 695 -39.35 6.81 -2.96
N GLY A 696 -39.96 5.86 -3.67
CA GLY A 696 -39.33 4.58 -3.99
C GLY A 696 -38.06 4.71 -4.84
N LYS A 697 -38.01 5.69 -5.76
CA LYS A 697 -36.78 5.99 -6.53
C LYS A 697 -35.67 6.55 -5.64
N VAL A 698 -35.99 7.48 -4.75
CA VAL A 698 -35.00 8.08 -3.83
C VAL A 698 -34.47 7.03 -2.85
N GLU A 699 -35.34 6.15 -2.34
CA GLU A 699 -34.93 5.01 -1.51
C GLU A 699 -34.03 4.03 -2.29
N GLY A 700 -34.36 3.72 -3.54
CA GLY A 700 -33.52 2.89 -4.41
C GLY A 700 -32.12 3.49 -4.62
N LEU A 701 -32.06 4.79 -4.97
CA LEU A 701 -30.79 5.50 -5.15
C LEU A 701 -29.94 5.54 -3.88
N ARG A 702 -30.57 5.63 -2.70
CA ARG A 702 -29.87 5.55 -1.40
C ARG A 702 -29.28 4.15 -1.17
N LYS A 703 -30.04 3.09 -1.47
CA LYS A 703 -29.58 1.70 -1.33
C LYS A 703 -28.40 1.38 -2.26
N GLU A 704 -28.37 1.99 -3.44
CA GLU A 704 -27.27 1.86 -4.40
C GLU A 704 -26.01 2.67 -4.05
N GLY A 705 -26.05 3.46 -2.98
CA GLY A 705 -24.97 4.38 -2.58
C GLY A 705 -24.80 5.56 -3.55
N SER A 706 -25.82 5.84 -4.36
CA SER A 706 -25.83 6.92 -5.36
C SER A 706 -26.29 8.26 -4.79
N LEU A 707 -26.90 8.26 -3.59
CA LEU A 707 -27.37 9.45 -2.86
C LEU A 707 -26.71 9.66 -1.51
#